data_AF-A0A7C9PRP7-F1
#
_entry.id   AF-A0A7C9PRP7-F1
#
_cell.length_a   1.000
_cell.length_b   1.000
_cell.length_c   1.000
_cell.angle_alpha   90.00
_cell.angle_beta   90.00
_cell.angle_gamma   90.00
#
_symmetry.space_group_name_H-M   'P 1'
#
loop_
_entity.id
_entity.type
_entity.pdbx_description
1 polymer ?
#
loop_
_entity_poly.entity_id
_entity_poly.type
_entity_poly.pdbx_seq_one_letter_code
_entity_poly.pdbx_strand_id
1 'polypeptide(L)'
;MLQKILLWLGIVAVVTVWLLLPSGFWEYVFFLRIPLLMGLLLFALPFLAQGPLKSMLKNLFVLRYARQIALTILGATVAGMAVTFVVAIILVGAPDRFDPELPRISSDFIKKWSYVLAIALALPTTLTVFDLSKEEMTEKRERLSGLFLGVSSGVIFLLLFKQTRDFFSPTKFPDFNRSLAKVVSFVTEDFSDKGYINNDGFLTDNYFDCFVFFIVLLAIYVIAFKVYMPPKIKEEEEAPALLYVMLLISVSVLLLGNLTFFFDYSRISILFFWVLIAGALYRLFNVDHYFTLNDDPKQPKELTDFAVLVQKRLDKQNLEEPLAKQTLVVVCASGGGIQAAGWTAKVLTGLQEELGESFTKAIGLISSVSGGSVGAMYYLDRFTDKGFPPASEYSKIFEGATGNSLDAVGWGLAYPDLWRVIFLPFLPDILTPEIRDRGIAIEKDWQENMKTPRSAKTLADWRSEVEEGNIPLPVLNATLVENGLRLLITPAKFPNPDEKKFFDFNSLYPGKDIDVVTAARLSATFPYISPICRAKAKNGEDSDIANYHVADGGYFDNSGFVTALEWLEELLREKPQAEETTPEIKRILILQINPFPEAELPKQQPKKEKKLGLFMATIGPLLGLFKVRGPILNSRNLTEVELLKEWQKTREAHKKIKIEYFPIFFPSMTENIRAKESFYSKKGEYEPPLSWKLTNNEKKAIKAGWDTITEESKTEKPSRFEKLKKLWLDEWNMK
;
A
#
# COMPACT_ATOMS: atom_id res chain seq x y z
N MET A 1 39.52 -8.02 -20.89
CA MET A 1 39.97 -9.43 -20.93
C MET A 1 40.17 -9.99 -19.52
N LEU A 2 40.97 -9.34 -18.67
CA LEU A 2 41.24 -9.75 -17.27
C LEU A 2 39.99 -9.98 -16.40
N GLN A 3 39.00 -9.08 -16.43
CA GLN A 3 37.73 -9.27 -15.69
C GLN A 3 36.95 -10.52 -16.13
N LYS A 4 36.97 -10.85 -17.43
CA LYS A 4 36.31 -12.06 -17.94
C LYS A 4 37.08 -13.31 -17.51
N ILE A 5 38.41 -13.25 -17.51
CA ILE A 5 39.26 -14.35 -17.02
C ILE A 5 39.03 -14.56 -15.51
N LEU A 6 38.97 -13.49 -14.71
CA LEU A 6 38.66 -13.57 -13.27
C LEU A 6 37.24 -14.12 -13.02
N LEU A 7 36.26 -13.74 -13.83
CA LEU A 7 34.91 -14.29 -13.77
C LEU A 7 34.91 -15.80 -14.09
N TRP A 8 35.60 -16.21 -15.15
CA TRP A 8 35.74 -17.62 -15.51
C TRP A 8 36.51 -18.41 -14.46
N LEU A 9 37.58 -17.87 -13.89
CA LEU A 9 38.28 -18.47 -12.75
C LEU A 9 37.37 -18.58 -11.53
N GLY A 10 36.52 -17.59 -11.28
CA GLY A 10 35.49 -17.64 -10.24
C GLY A 10 34.44 -18.73 -10.51
N ILE A 11 33.95 -18.84 -11.75
CA ILE A 11 33.01 -19.89 -12.16
C ILE A 11 33.66 -21.27 -12.04
N VAL A 12 34.90 -21.43 -12.53
CA VAL A 12 35.66 -22.67 -12.40
C VAL A 12 35.87 -23.00 -10.93
N ALA A 13 36.20 -22.03 -10.07
CA ALA A 13 36.32 -22.24 -8.64
C ALA A 13 34.99 -22.67 -8.00
N VAL A 14 33.86 -22.03 -8.35
CA VAL A 14 32.53 -22.39 -7.86
C VAL A 14 32.12 -23.78 -8.33
N VAL A 15 32.33 -24.10 -9.61
CA VAL A 15 32.03 -25.42 -10.18
C VAL A 15 32.98 -26.48 -9.59
N THR A 16 34.24 -26.14 -9.36
CA THR A 16 35.20 -27.04 -8.70
C THR A 16 34.78 -27.30 -7.26
N VAL A 17 34.43 -26.26 -6.49
CA VAL A 17 33.87 -26.42 -5.15
C VAL A 17 32.56 -27.23 -5.19
N TRP A 18 31.70 -27.01 -6.18
CA TRP A 18 30.48 -27.78 -6.38
C TRP A 18 30.77 -29.27 -6.56
N LEU A 19 31.70 -29.59 -7.47
CA LEU A 19 32.11 -30.97 -7.74
C LEU A 19 32.89 -31.62 -6.59
N LEU A 20 33.56 -30.82 -5.75
CA LEU A 20 34.29 -31.29 -4.57
C LEU A 20 33.40 -31.48 -3.34
N LEU A 21 32.21 -30.87 -3.31
CA LEU A 21 31.25 -31.05 -2.23
C LEU A 21 30.58 -32.44 -2.36
N PRO A 22 30.51 -33.23 -1.28
CA PRO A 22 29.86 -34.54 -1.29
C PRO A 22 28.40 -34.45 -1.79
N SER A 23 27.89 -35.50 -2.46
CA SER A 23 26.49 -35.56 -2.91
C SER A 23 25.49 -35.26 -1.78
N GLY A 24 25.74 -35.81 -0.59
CA GLY A 24 24.91 -35.57 0.59
C GLY A 24 24.79 -34.10 1.00
N PHE A 25 25.79 -33.25 0.69
CA PHE A 25 25.65 -31.80 0.91
C PHE A 25 24.54 -31.21 0.04
N TRP A 26 24.47 -31.59 -1.23
CA TRP A 26 23.46 -31.08 -2.17
C TRP A 26 22.07 -31.61 -1.87
N GLU A 27 21.97 -32.85 -1.39
CA GLU A 27 20.74 -33.43 -0.90
C GLU A 27 20.21 -32.65 0.31
N TYR A 28 21.07 -32.33 1.28
CA TYR A 28 20.67 -31.46 2.39
C TYR A 28 20.25 -30.06 1.93
N VAL A 29 20.97 -29.44 1.00
CA VAL A 29 20.57 -28.14 0.43
C VAL A 29 19.19 -28.24 -0.21
N PHE A 30 18.92 -29.33 -0.94
CA PHE A 30 17.60 -29.59 -1.51
C PHE A 30 16.53 -29.70 -0.42
N PHE A 31 16.70 -30.57 0.59
CA PHE A 31 15.72 -30.73 1.66
C PHE A 31 15.51 -29.42 2.47
N LEU A 32 16.58 -28.66 2.69
CA LEU A 32 16.56 -27.40 3.44
C LEU A 32 16.09 -26.18 2.63
N ARG A 33 15.70 -26.33 1.37
CA ARG A 33 15.36 -25.19 0.48
C ARG A 33 14.34 -24.21 1.09
N ILE A 34 13.28 -24.70 1.74
CA ILE A 34 12.28 -23.84 2.37
C ILE A 34 12.83 -23.05 3.57
N PRO A 35 13.40 -23.69 4.61
CA PRO A 35 13.96 -22.95 5.73
C PRO A 35 15.15 -22.05 5.32
N LEU A 36 15.95 -22.44 4.33
CA LEU A 36 17.01 -21.57 3.80
C LEU A 36 16.45 -20.31 3.14
N LEU A 37 15.41 -20.44 2.30
CA LEU A 37 14.75 -19.30 1.66
C LEU A 37 14.12 -18.36 2.70
N MET A 38 13.41 -18.91 3.68
CA MET A 38 12.75 -18.12 4.74
C MET A 38 13.76 -17.48 5.70
N GLY A 39 14.82 -18.21 6.07
CA GLY A 39 15.92 -17.68 6.87
C GLY A 39 16.70 -16.58 6.13
N LEU A 40 16.97 -16.76 4.84
CA LEU A 40 17.59 -15.73 4.00
C LEU A 40 16.69 -14.51 3.89
N LEU A 41 15.37 -14.68 3.70
CA LEU A 41 14.44 -13.57 3.66
C LEU A 41 14.45 -12.79 4.98
N LEU A 42 14.35 -13.47 6.12
CA LEU A 42 14.41 -12.86 7.46
C LEU A 42 15.71 -12.08 7.66
N PHE A 43 16.85 -12.64 7.26
CA PHE A 43 18.16 -12.01 7.38
C PHE A 43 18.36 -10.85 6.40
N ALA A 44 17.91 -10.99 5.15
CA ALA A 44 18.16 -10.03 4.06
C ALA A 44 17.19 -8.85 4.06
N LEU A 45 15.96 -9.03 4.56
CA LEU A 45 14.90 -8.01 4.55
C LEU A 45 15.35 -6.64 5.11
N PRO A 46 16.09 -6.55 6.24
CA PRO A 46 16.55 -5.26 6.77
C PRO A 46 17.60 -4.58 5.88
N PHE A 47 18.44 -5.36 5.18
CA PHE A 47 19.42 -4.83 4.23
C PHE A 47 18.74 -4.34 2.95
N LEU A 48 17.71 -5.06 2.47
CA LEU A 48 16.88 -4.63 1.35
C LEU A 48 16.17 -3.30 1.67
N ALA A 49 15.68 -3.15 2.90
CA ALA A 49 15.01 -1.94 3.39
C ALA A 49 15.93 -0.73 3.56
N GLN A 50 17.23 -0.94 3.72
CA GLN A 50 18.22 0.15 3.79
C GLN A 50 18.93 0.41 2.45
N GLY A 51 18.80 -0.50 1.49
CA GLY A 51 19.49 -0.46 0.20
C GLY A 51 18.54 -0.37 -0.99
N PRO A 52 18.46 -1.41 -1.84
CA PRO A 52 17.83 -1.33 -3.16
C PRO A 52 16.31 -1.11 -3.14
N LEU A 53 15.63 -1.46 -2.04
CA LEU A 53 14.17 -1.35 -1.90
C LEU A 53 13.78 -0.36 -0.79
N LYS A 54 14.66 0.61 -0.48
CA LYS A 54 14.45 1.60 0.58
C LYS A 54 13.10 2.31 0.50
N SER A 55 12.72 2.81 -0.68
CA SER A 55 11.43 3.48 -0.88
C SER A 55 10.21 2.61 -0.52
N MET A 56 10.30 1.28 -0.63
CA MET A 56 9.18 0.39 -0.33
C MET A 56 9.20 -0.10 1.13
N LEU A 57 10.38 -0.41 1.65
CA LEU A 57 10.52 -1.20 2.87
C LEU A 57 11.06 -0.41 4.06
N LYS A 58 11.70 0.75 3.89
CA LYS A 58 12.30 1.50 5.01
C LYS A 58 11.27 1.80 6.11
N ASN A 59 10.11 2.32 5.73
CA ASN A 59 9.09 2.76 6.70
C ASN A 59 8.41 1.59 7.43
N LEU A 60 8.56 0.36 6.92
CA LEU A 60 8.18 -0.86 7.64
C LEU A 60 8.98 -1.03 8.95
N PHE A 61 10.24 -0.58 8.96
CA PHE A 61 11.17 -0.70 10.10
C PHE A 61 11.18 0.53 11.03
N VAL A 62 10.51 1.63 10.65
CA VAL A 62 10.39 2.84 11.48
C VAL A 62 9.18 2.69 12.39
N LEU A 63 9.38 2.35 13.67
CA LEU A 63 8.29 2.10 14.62
C LEU A 63 8.02 3.32 15.50
N ARG A 64 6.76 3.52 15.91
CA ARG A 64 6.30 4.71 16.63
C ARG A 64 6.36 4.57 18.14
N TYR A 65 6.15 3.36 18.68
CA TYR A 65 6.07 3.11 20.12
C TYR A 65 6.98 1.98 20.62
N ALA A 66 7.49 2.08 21.85
CA ALA A 66 8.34 1.07 22.47
C ALA A 66 7.74 -0.35 22.40
N ARG A 67 6.40 -0.47 22.55
CA ARG A 67 5.67 -1.73 22.41
C ARG A 67 5.77 -2.33 21.00
N GLN A 68 5.76 -1.51 19.95
CA GLN A 68 5.91 -1.99 18.58
C GLN A 68 7.32 -2.57 18.33
N ILE A 69 8.36 -1.93 18.90
CA ILE A 69 9.73 -2.48 18.92
C ILE A 69 9.73 -3.84 19.61
N ALA A 70 9.14 -3.93 20.80
CA ALA A 70 9.09 -5.17 21.57
C ALA A 70 8.39 -6.31 20.81
N LEU A 71 7.22 -6.03 20.23
CA LEU A 71 6.45 -6.99 19.42
C LEU A 71 7.25 -7.45 18.20
N THR A 72 7.93 -6.54 17.51
CA THR A 72 8.72 -6.89 16.32
C THR A 72 9.92 -7.77 16.66
N ILE A 73 10.62 -7.48 17.76
CA ILE A 73 11.76 -8.30 18.23
C ILE A 73 11.27 -9.69 18.63
N LEU A 74 10.14 -9.77 19.34
CA LEU A 74 9.49 -11.05 19.67
C LEU A 74 9.14 -11.82 18.39
N GLY A 75 8.48 -11.17 17.43
CA GLY A 75 8.13 -11.77 16.14
C GLY A 75 9.35 -12.28 15.37
N ALA A 76 10.43 -11.49 15.30
CA ALA A 76 11.67 -11.88 14.63
C ALA A 76 12.34 -13.09 15.31
N THR A 77 12.30 -13.14 16.65
CA THR A 77 12.80 -14.28 17.43
C THR A 77 11.98 -15.54 17.16
N VAL A 78 10.66 -15.42 17.15
CA VAL A 78 9.72 -16.51 16.82
C VAL A 78 9.96 -17.01 15.39
N ALA A 79 10.15 -16.11 14.42
CA ALA A 79 10.47 -16.47 13.04
C ALA A 79 11.82 -17.18 12.92
N GLY A 80 12.85 -16.69 13.64
CA GLY A 80 14.15 -17.34 13.71
C GLY A 80 14.05 -18.76 14.27
N MET A 81 13.27 -18.97 15.33
CA MET A 81 13.03 -20.29 15.89
C MET A 81 12.25 -21.22 14.96
N ALA A 82 11.22 -20.70 14.29
CA ALA A 82 10.44 -21.46 13.31
C ALA A 82 11.36 -22.02 12.21
N VAL A 83 12.29 -21.20 11.71
CA VAL A 83 13.30 -21.63 10.74
C VAL A 83 14.19 -22.73 11.35
N THR A 84 14.76 -22.51 12.54
CA THR A 84 15.74 -23.45 13.11
C THR A 84 15.14 -24.78 13.55
N PHE A 85 13.87 -24.82 13.97
CA PHE A 85 13.18 -26.08 14.27
C PHE A 85 12.94 -26.93 13.02
N VAL A 86 12.55 -26.33 11.91
CA VAL A 86 12.41 -27.05 10.64
C VAL A 86 13.77 -27.53 10.13
N VAL A 87 14.82 -26.70 10.25
CA VAL A 87 16.21 -27.12 9.96
C VAL A 87 16.59 -28.34 10.81
N ALA A 88 16.27 -28.32 12.11
CA ALA A 88 16.61 -29.40 13.02
C ALA A 88 15.91 -30.72 12.68
N ILE A 89 14.62 -30.67 12.30
CA ILE A 89 13.89 -31.84 11.80
C ILE A 89 14.60 -32.43 10.59
N ILE A 90 14.92 -31.60 9.60
CA ILE A 90 15.51 -32.07 8.34
C ILE A 90 16.92 -32.62 8.56
N LEU A 91 17.80 -31.89 9.27
CA LEU A 91 19.19 -32.30 9.47
C LEU A 91 19.34 -33.60 10.26
N VAL A 92 18.43 -33.87 11.19
CA VAL A 92 18.49 -35.08 12.02
C VAL A 92 17.67 -36.23 11.41
N GLY A 93 16.50 -35.92 10.82
CA GLY A 93 15.56 -36.92 10.32
C GLY A 93 15.81 -37.37 8.88
N ALA A 94 16.54 -36.60 8.06
CA ALA A 94 16.78 -36.94 6.65
C ALA A 94 17.52 -38.27 6.45
N PRO A 95 18.57 -38.64 7.23
CA PRO A 95 19.24 -39.92 7.04
C PRO A 95 18.34 -41.14 7.29
N ASP A 96 17.43 -41.03 8.25
CA ASP A 96 16.51 -42.13 8.56
C ASP A 96 15.36 -42.20 7.54
N ARG A 97 14.97 -41.05 6.98
CA ARG A 97 13.81 -40.92 6.09
C ARG A 97 14.13 -41.13 4.60
N PHE A 98 15.20 -40.53 4.10
CA PHE A 98 15.49 -40.44 2.67
C PHE A 98 16.65 -41.33 2.23
N ASP A 99 17.77 -41.25 2.94
CA ASP A 99 18.97 -42.01 2.58
C ASP A 99 19.89 -42.25 3.81
N PRO A 100 20.07 -43.50 4.25
CA PRO A 100 20.96 -43.85 5.35
C PRO A 100 22.44 -43.49 5.13
N GLU A 101 22.87 -43.27 3.89
CA GLU A 101 24.25 -42.86 3.56
C GLU A 101 24.50 -41.37 3.85
N LEU A 102 23.46 -40.58 4.09
CA LEU A 102 23.59 -39.18 4.47
C LEU A 102 24.37 -39.03 5.79
N PRO A 103 25.28 -38.04 5.89
CA PRO A 103 25.98 -37.74 7.14
C PRO A 103 24.98 -37.48 8.28
N ARG A 104 25.08 -38.27 9.34
CA ARG A 104 24.26 -38.09 10.55
C ARG A 104 24.79 -36.93 11.38
N ILE A 105 23.90 -36.00 11.71
CA ILE A 105 24.22 -34.86 12.55
C ILE A 105 23.63 -35.10 13.94
N SER A 106 24.43 -34.88 14.99
CA SER A 106 23.99 -35.07 16.37
C SER A 106 22.84 -34.12 16.73
N SER A 107 21.76 -34.69 17.28
CA SER A 107 20.61 -33.93 17.77
C SER A 107 20.99 -32.94 18.87
N ASP A 108 21.90 -33.31 19.78
CA ASP A 108 22.37 -32.43 20.86
C ASP A 108 23.16 -31.24 20.33
N PHE A 109 23.97 -31.47 19.29
CA PHE A 109 24.69 -30.40 18.60
C PHE A 109 23.70 -29.41 17.98
N ILE A 110 22.71 -29.91 17.23
CA ILE A 110 21.70 -29.07 16.59
C ILE A 110 20.90 -28.28 17.62
N LYS A 111 20.37 -28.91 18.67
CA LYS A 111 19.59 -28.24 19.72
C LYS A 111 20.36 -27.09 20.37
N LYS A 112 21.66 -27.27 20.63
CA LYS A 112 22.52 -26.22 21.20
C LYS A 112 22.67 -25.01 20.26
N TRP A 113 22.81 -25.25 18.96
CA TRP A 113 23.02 -24.19 17.98
C TRP A 113 21.72 -23.57 17.45
N SER A 114 20.57 -24.25 17.51
CA SER A 114 19.28 -23.75 17.01
C SER A 114 18.86 -22.44 17.65
N TYR A 115 19.10 -22.25 18.96
CA TYR A 115 18.82 -20.98 19.63
C TYR A 115 19.79 -19.87 19.22
N VAL A 116 21.08 -20.19 19.08
CA VAL A 116 22.10 -19.24 18.64
C VAL A 116 21.80 -18.77 17.21
N LEU A 117 21.44 -19.69 16.32
CA LEU A 117 21.05 -19.41 14.95
C LEU A 117 19.76 -18.58 14.88
N ALA A 118 18.76 -18.89 15.71
CA ALA A 118 17.53 -18.11 15.76
C ALA A 118 17.80 -16.65 16.16
N ILE A 119 18.64 -16.43 17.17
CA ILE A 119 19.08 -15.08 17.58
C ILE A 119 19.86 -14.40 16.44
N ALA A 120 20.77 -15.13 15.79
CA ALA A 120 21.56 -14.59 14.68
C ALA A 120 20.67 -14.16 13.49
N LEU A 121 19.60 -14.91 13.20
CA LEU A 121 18.61 -14.56 12.17
C LEU A 121 17.75 -13.35 12.57
N ALA A 122 17.40 -13.21 13.84
CA ALA A 122 16.58 -12.10 14.35
C ALA A 122 17.37 -10.79 14.54
N LEU A 123 18.70 -10.88 14.67
CA LEU A 123 19.58 -9.76 15.01
C LEU A 123 19.54 -8.61 13.98
N PRO A 124 19.64 -8.84 12.66
CA PRO A 124 19.56 -7.76 11.67
C PRO A 124 18.27 -6.95 11.76
N THR A 125 17.13 -7.63 11.97
CA THR A 125 15.82 -6.98 12.15
C THR A 125 15.82 -6.15 13.43
N THR A 126 16.32 -6.71 14.53
CA THR A 126 16.40 -6.03 15.83
C THR A 126 17.25 -4.75 15.76
N LEU A 127 18.44 -4.83 15.17
CA LEU A 127 19.34 -3.70 15.01
C LEU A 127 18.74 -2.62 14.11
N THR A 128 18.11 -3.02 13.00
CA THR A 128 17.53 -2.09 12.03
C THR A 128 16.32 -1.35 12.60
N VAL A 129 15.42 -2.05 13.30
CA VAL A 129 14.28 -1.42 13.98
C VAL A 129 14.78 -0.42 15.04
N PHE A 130 15.78 -0.79 15.84
CA PHE A 130 16.33 0.09 16.87
C PHE A 130 16.96 1.36 16.30
N ASP A 131 17.69 1.24 15.18
CA ASP A 131 18.31 2.40 14.53
C ASP A 131 17.30 3.27 13.79
N LEU A 132 16.44 2.69 12.96
CA LEU A 132 15.50 3.47 12.12
C LEU A 132 14.35 4.09 12.93
N SER A 133 13.92 3.47 14.03
CA SER A 133 12.87 4.05 14.89
C SER A 133 13.29 5.33 15.61
N LYS A 134 14.57 5.75 15.52
CA LYS A 134 15.01 7.08 16.00
C LYS A 134 14.32 8.25 15.29
N GLU A 135 13.77 8.00 14.10
CA GLU A 135 13.01 9.00 13.33
C GLU A 135 11.68 9.36 14.01
N GLU A 136 11.14 8.46 14.83
CA GLU A 136 9.91 8.68 15.61
C GLU A 136 10.20 8.88 17.10
N MET A 137 11.05 8.03 17.68
CA MET A 137 11.45 8.06 19.08
C MET A 137 12.81 8.74 19.24
N THR A 138 12.79 10.06 19.39
CA THR A 138 14.00 10.85 19.60
C THR A 138 14.71 10.47 20.90
N GLU A 139 13.94 10.17 21.95
CA GLU A 139 14.48 9.71 23.23
C GLU A 139 15.05 8.28 23.13
N LYS A 140 16.37 8.17 23.32
CA LYS A 140 17.04 6.85 23.35
C LYS A 140 16.47 5.94 24.44
N ARG A 141 15.98 6.50 25.55
CA ARG A 141 15.41 5.74 26.67
C ARG A 141 14.17 4.94 26.25
N GLU A 142 13.31 5.51 25.42
CA GLU A 142 12.12 4.83 24.91
C GLU A 142 12.48 3.68 23.97
N ARG A 143 13.46 3.88 23.08
CA ARG A 143 13.96 2.79 22.22
C ARG A 143 14.61 1.68 23.02
N LEU A 144 15.37 2.04 24.06
CA LEU A 144 15.98 1.07 24.98
C LEU A 144 14.94 0.30 25.79
N SER A 145 13.83 0.94 26.22
CA SER A 145 12.75 0.23 26.90
C SER A 145 12.07 -0.75 25.95
N GLY A 146 11.81 -0.37 24.70
CA GLY A 146 11.29 -1.26 23.66
C GLY A 146 12.20 -2.46 23.39
N LEU A 147 13.51 -2.23 23.28
CA LEU A 147 14.53 -3.28 23.14
C LEU A 147 14.53 -4.24 24.35
N PHE A 148 14.56 -3.68 25.57
CA PHE A 148 14.57 -4.47 26.80
C PHE A 148 13.30 -5.30 26.93
N LEU A 149 12.13 -4.70 26.67
CA LEU A 149 10.84 -5.40 26.68
C LEU A 149 10.80 -6.49 25.62
N GLY A 150 11.30 -6.24 24.41
CA GLY A 150 11.35 -7.23 23.33
C GLY A 150 12.23 -8.43 23.66
N VAL A 151 13.46 -8.18 24.11
CA VAL A 151 14.40 -9.25 24.52
C VAL A 151 13.85 -10.02 25.72
N SER A 152 13.34 -9.33 26.74
CA SER A 152 12.74 -9.97 27.91
C SER A 152 11.53 -10.81 27.54
N SER A 153 10.65 -10.30 26.66
CA SER A 153 9.49 -11.06 26.17
C SER A 153 9.92 -12.28 25.35
N GLY A 154 10.99 -12.17 24.56
CA GLY A 154 11.58 -13.31 23.84
C GLY A 154 12.14 -14.38 24.79
N VAL A 155 12.84 -13.99 25.85
CA VAL A 155 13.33 -14.92 26.88
C VAL A 155 12.17 -15.56 27.64
N ILE A 156 11.16 -14.79 28.04
CA ILE A 156 9.94 -15.31 28.69
C ILE A 156 9.24 -16.29 27.76
N PHE A 157 9.09 -15.96 26.48
CA PHE A 157 8.52 -16.85 25.48
C PHE A 157 9.29 -18.17 25.37
N LEU A 158 10.62 -18.12 25.32
CA LEU A 158 11.48 -19.31 25.31
C LEU A 158 11.31 -20.18 26.57
N LEU A 159 11.22 -19.55 27.75
CA LEU A 159 10.99 -20.24 29.02
C LEU A 159 9.61 -20.88 29.06
N LEU A 160 8.57 -20.17 28.64
CA LEU A 160 7.20 -20.68 28.57
C LEU A 160 7.07 -21.81 27.56
N PHE A 161 7.70 -21.68 26.39
CA PHE A 161 7.78 -22.75 25.40
C PHE A 161 8.46 -23.98 26.00
N LYS A 162 9.63 -23.82 26.63
CA LYS A 162 10.35 -24.93 27.29
C LYS A 162 9.49 -25.59 28.36
N GLN A 163 8.82 -24.81 29.22
CA GLN A 163 7.92 -25.34 30.24
C GLN A 163 6.74 -26.09 29.63
N THR A 164 6.14 -25.56 28.56
CA THR A 164 5.03 -26.22 27.85
C THR A 164 5.48 -27.53 27.22
N ARG A 165 6.64 -27.54 26.56
CA ARG A 165 7.26 -28.73 25.98
C ARG A 165 7.60 -29.78 27.04
N ASP A 166 8.20 -29.37 28.15
CA ASP A 166 8.56 -30.27 29.26
C ASP A 166 7.33 -30.77 30.00
N PHE A 167 6.26 -29.98 30.07
CA PHE A 167 4.96 -30.40 30.58
C PHE A 167 4.41 -31.53 29.72
N PHE A 168 4.33 -31.38 28.40
CA PHE A 168 3.83 -32.43 27.49
C PHE A 168 4.86 -33.51 27.12
N SER A 169 6.03 -33.52 27.75
CA SER A 169 7.13 -34.41 27.38
C SER A 169 6.75 -35.90 27.45
N PRO A 170 7.37 -36.77 26.63
CA PRO A 170 7.11 -38.21 26.64
C PRO A 170 7.33 -38.86 28.02
N THR A 171 8.20 -38.29 28.85
CA THR A 171 8.47 -38.81 30.20
C THR A 171 7.36 -38.50 31.19
N LYS A 172 6.63 -37.38 31.03
CA LYS A 172 5.53 -36.98 31.93
C LYS A 172 4.15 -37.38 31.41
N PHE A 173 3.94 -37.27 30.09
CA PHE A 173 2.68 -37.61 29.42
C PHE A 173 2.93 -38.50 28.19
N PRO A 174 3.37 -39.75 28.39
CA PRO A 174 3.70 -40.66 27.30
C PRO A 174 2.53 -40.90 26.34
N ASP A 175 1.30 -40.97 26.86
CA ASP A 175 0.10 -41.22 26.06
C ASP A 175 -0.21 -40.08 25.09
N PHE A 176 0.11 -38.84 25.45
CA PHE A 176 -0.07 -37.70 24.55
C PHE A 176 0.84 -37.81 23.33
N ASN A 177 2.14 -38.05 23.56
CA ASN A 177 3.09 -38.22 22.47
C ASN A 177 2.78 -39.46 21.62
N ARG A 178 2.46 -40.61 22.23
CA ARG A 178 2.05 -41.81 21.48
C ARG A 178 0.81 -41.58 20.63
N SER A 179 -0.16 -40.79 21.12
CA SER A 179 -1.35 -40.45 20.35
C SER A 179 -0.99 -39.62 19.12
N LEU A 180 -0.08 -38.65 19.26
CA LEU A 180 0.44 -37.89 18.12
C LEU A 180 1.25 -38.78 17.15
N ALA A 181 2.07 -39.69 17.68
CA ALA A 181 2.82 -40.64 16.87
C ALA A 181 1.90 -41.55 16.05
N LYS A 182 0.76 -41.99 16.62
CA LYS A 182 -0.28 -42.72 15.87
C LYS A 182 -0.88 -41.91 14.74
N VAL A 183 -1.18 -40.62 14.97
CA VAL A 183 -1.68 -39.73 13.91
C VAL A 183 -0.63 -39.59 12.80
N VAL A 184 0.63 -39.39 13.16
CA VAL A 184 1.71 -39.31 12.16
C VAL A 184 1.86 -40.62 11.41
N SER A 185 1.88 -41.76 12.11
CA SER A 185 1.96 -43.10 11.50
C SER A 185 0.81 -43.36 10.53
N PHE A 186 -0.40 -42.90 10.85
CA PHE A 186 -1.56 -42.99 9.96
C PHE A 186 -1.37 -42.12 8.70
N VAL A 187 -0.87 -40.89 8.86
CA VAL A 187 -0.61 -40.00 7.72
C VAL A 187 0.57 -40.50 6.86
N THR A 188 1.55 -41.18 7.47
CA THR A 188 2.75 -41.71 6.82
C THR A 188 2.63 -43.19 6.46
N GLU A 189 1.45 -43.82 6.58
CA GLU A 189 1.27 -45.27 6.41
C GLU A 189 1.86 -45.76 5.08
N ASP A 190 1.63 -44.99 4.01
CA ASP A 190 2.15 -45.26 2.66
C ASP A 190 3.54 -44.64 2.38
N PHE A 191 4.10 -43.84 3.30
CA PHE A 191 5.23 -42.92 3.04
C PHE A 191 6.39 -42.99 4.05
N SER A 192 6.52 -44.11 4.75
CA SER A 192 7.48 -44.37 5.84
C SER A 192 7.36 -43.40 7.02
N ASP A 193 7.28 -43.94 8.22
CA ASP A 193 7.28 -43.20 9.50
C ASP A 193 8.69 -42.83 9.99
N LYS A 194 9.74 -43.35 9.32
CA LYS A 194 11.13 -43.07 9.67
C LYS A 194 11.46 -41.58 9.57
N GLY A 195 12.26 -41.11 10.52
CA GLY A 195 12.58 -39.69 10.72
C GLY A 195 11.54 -38.93 11.55
N TYR A 196 10.31 -39.43 11.66
CA TYR A 196 9.28 -38.85 12.53
C TYR A 196 9.12 -39.58 13.86
N ILE A 197 9.20 -40.92 13.82
CA ILE A 197 8.98 -41.79 14.97
C ILE A 197 10.28 -42.51 15.30
N ASN A 198 10.60 -42.62 16.60
CA ASN A 198 11.74 -43.38 17.10
C ASN A 198 11.39 -44.87 17.30
N ASN A 199 12.40 -45.70 17.56
CA ASN A 199 12.20 -47.15 17.75
C ASN A 199 11.27 -47.51 18.93
N ASP A 200 11.07 -46.58 19.87
CA ASP A 200 10.20 -46.76 21.03
C ASP A 200 8.72 -46.38 20.75
N GLY A 201 8.40 -45.98 19.51
CA GLY A 201 7.04 -45.61 19.09
C GLY A 201 6.62 -44.20 19.50
N PHE A 202 7.56 -43.33 19.84
CA PHE A 202 7.34 -41.92 20.15
C PHE A 202 7.79 -41.03 19.00
N LEU A 203 7.23 -39.83 18.88
CA LEU A 203 7.77 -38.82 17.99
C LEU A 203 9.22 -38.48 18.36
N THR A 204 10.07 -38.28 17.37
CA THR A 204 11.43 -37.78 17.59
C THR A 204 11.39 -36.44 18.31
N ASP A 205 12.37 -36.18 19.17
CA ASP A 205 12.43 -34.97 19.99
C ASP A 205 12.26 -33.68 19.17
N ASN A 206 12.95 -33.57 18.03
CA ASN A 206 12.92 -32.36 17.20
C ASN A 206 11.54 -32.15 16.55
N TYR A 207 10.89 -33.23 16.14
CA TYR A 207 9.55 -33.14 15.58
C TYR A 207 8.51 -32.81 16.65
N PHE A 208 8.65 -33.40 17.85
CA PHE A 208 7.82 -33.06 19.00
C PHE A 208 7.98 -31.59 19.43
N ASP A 209 9.21 -31.09 19.49
CA ASP A 209 9.51 -29.69 19.81
C ASP A 209 8.86 -28.73 18.80
N CYS A 210 8.98 -29.03 17.51
CA CYS A 210 8.34 -28.28 16.42
C CYS A 210 6.80 -28.32 16.51
N PHE A 211 6.22 -29.47 16.84
CA PHE A 211 4.76 -29.61 16.99
C PHE A 211 4.23 -28.78 18.16
N VAL A 212 4.87 -28.86 19.34
CA VAL A 212 4.50 -28.01 20.49
C VAL A 212 4.66 -26.53 20.12
N PHE A 213 5.73 -26.17 19.41
CA PHE A 213 5.96 -24.80 18.97
C PHE A 213 4.89 -24.31 18.01
N PHE A 214 4.46 -25.15 17.07
CA PHE A 214 3.36 -24.85 16.16
C PHE A 214 2.05 -24.57 16.92
N ILE A 215 1.71 -25.35 17.95
CA ILE A 215 0.53 -25.10 18.79
C ILE A 215 0.63 -23.75 19.50
N VAL A 216 1.79 -23.45 20.11
CA VAL A 216 2.01 -22.17 20.79
C VAL A 216 1.92 -21.00 19.80
N LEU A 217 2.53 -21.13 18.62
CA LEU A 217 2.45 -20.12 17.57
C LEU A 217 1.02 -19.93 17.06
N LEU A 218 0.26 -21.02 16.87
CA LEU A 218 -1.13 -20.96 16.45
C LEU A 218 -1.99 -20.21 17.48
N ALA A 219 -1.75 -20.45 18.78
CA ALA A 219 -2.41 -19.68 19.84
C ALA A 219 -2.06 -18.19 19.76
N ILE A 220 -0.78 -17.85 19.59
CA ILE A 220 -0.33 -16.45 19.41
C ILE A 220 -0.97 -15.83 18.17
N TYR A 221 -1.02 -16.55 17.05
CA TYR A 221 -1.60 -16.10 15.79
C TYR A 221 -3.11 -15.81 15.93
N VAL A 222 -3.86 -16.70 16.60
CA VAL A 222 -5.31 -16.49 16.86
C VAL A 222 -5.57 -15.35 17.86
N ILE A 223 -4.72 -15.22 18.89
CA ILE A 223 -4.82 -14.09 19.84
C ILE A 223 -4.52 -12.78 19.11
N ALA A 224 -3.44 -12.73 18.32
CA ALA A 224 -3.06 -11.55 17.55
C ALA A 224 -4.13 -11.16 16.51
N PHE A 225 -4.76 -12.14 15.86
CA PHE A 225 -5.91 -11.93 14.98
C PHE A 225 -7.00 -11.12 15.69
N LYS A 226 -7.48 -11.60 16.85
CA LYS A 226 -8.58 -10.96 17.60
C LYS A 226 -8.17 -9.62 18.21
N VAL A 227 -6.98 -9.56 18.81
CA VAL A 227 -6.51 -8.37 19.54
C VAL A 227 -6.22 -7.22 18.59
N TYR A 228 -5.68 -7.49 17.40
CA TYR A 228 -5.21 -6.46 16.47
C TYR A 228 -6.08 -6.28 15.22
N MET A 229 -7.27 -6.86 15.18
CA MET A 229 -8.25 -6.64 14.12
C MET A 229 -8.55 -5.13 13.95
N PRO A 230 -8.38 -4.56 12.75
CA PRO A 230 -8.79 -3.20 12.43
C PRO A 230 -10.31 -3.03 12.51
N PRO A 231 -10.83 -1.79 12.68
CA PRO A 231 -10.07 -0.57 12.94
C PRO A 231 -9.61 -0.46 14.41
N LYS A 232 -8.52 0.29 14.64
CA LYS A 232 -8.08 0.68 16.00
C LYS A 232 -8.24 2.18 16.18
N ILE A 233 -8.72 2.58 17.35
CA ILE A 233 -8.93 4.00 17.69
C ILE A 233 -7.60 4.64 18.12
N LYS A 234 -6.70 3.87 18.73
CA LYS A 234 -5.40 4.34 19.21
C LYS A 234 -4.26 3.65 18.47
N GLU A 235 -3.38 4.44 17.86
CA GLU A 235 -2.20 3.93 17.15
C GLU A 235 -1.27 3.08 18.06
N GLU A 236 -1.23 3.36 19.37
CA GLU A 236 -0.44 2.59 20.36
C GLU A 236 -0.94 1.15 20.53
N GLU A 237 -2.19 0.89 20.19
CA GLU A 237 -2.83 -0.42 20.29
C GLU A 237 -2.63 -1.26 19.02
N GLU A 238 -2.10 -0.66 17.94
CA GLU A 238 -1.81 -1.35 16.69
C GLU A 238 -0.53 -2.17 16.78
N ALA A 239 -0.58 -3.38 16.22
CA ALA A 239 0.63 -4.13 15.94
C ALA A 239 1.28 -3.61 14.64
N PRO A 240 2.61 -3.44 14.62
CA PRO A 240 3.30 -2.92 13.45
C PRO A 240 3.23 -3.93 12.30
N ALA A 241 3.13 -3.44 11.06
CA ALA A 241 3.13 -4.24 9.84
C ALA A 241 4.28 -5.27 9.78
N LEU A 242 5.44 -4.92 10.33
CA LEU A 242 6.61 -5.79 10.38
C LEU A 242 6.39 -7.04 11.25
N LEU A 243 5.57 -6.98 12.31
CA LEU A 243 5.18 -8.16 13.09
C LEU A 243 4.46 -9.18 12.20
N TYR A 244 3.52 -8.73 11.36
CA TYR A 244 2.78 -9.59 10.46
C TYR A 244 3.68 -10.24 9.42
N VAL A 245 4.71 -9.52 8.93
CA VAL A 245 5.74 -10.12 8.06
C VAL A 245 6.50 -11.23 8.79
N MET A 246 6.86 -11.03 10.07
CA MET A 246 7.51 -12.09 10.87
C MET A 246 6.59 -13.30 11.09
N LEU A 247 5.30 -13.07 11.34
CA LEU A 247 4.30 -14.14 11.47
C LEU A 247 4.16 -14.92 10.17
N LEU A 248 4.09 -14.23 9.02
CA LEU A 248 4.03 -14.85 7.70
C LEU A 248 5.25 -15.73 7.43
N ILE A 249 6.46 -15.27 7.75
CA ILE A 249 7.69 -16.08 7.64
C ILE A 249 7.58 -17.33 8.54
N SER A 250 7.13 -17.15 9.79
CA SER A 250 7.00 -18.24 10.78
C SER A 250 6.00 -19.31 10.32
N VAL A 251 4.81 -18.91 9.89
CA VAL A 251 3.77 -19.83 9.41
C VAL A 251 4.21 -20.50 8.12
N SER A 252 4.81 -19.75 7.19
CA SER A 252 5.25 -20.30 5.90
C SER A 252 6.34 -21.37 6.08
N VAL A 253 7.34 -21.13 6.93
CA VAL A 253 8.41 -22.11 7.14
C VAL A 253 7.91 -23.36 7.87
N LEU A 254 7.03 -23.21 8.87
CA LEU A 254 6.47 -24.36 9.57
C LEU A 254 5.55 -25.18 8.66
N LEU A 255 4.65 -24.52 7.93
CA LEU A 255 3.70 -25.21 7.06
C LEU A 255 4.44 -25.84 5.86
N LEU A 256 5.09 -25.02 5.04
CA LEU A 256 5.71 -25.50 3.81
C LEU A 256 6.93 -26.37 4.09
N GLY A 257 7.70 -26.08 5.14
CA GLY A 257 8.88 -26.86 5.51
C GLY A 257 8.56 -28.27 5.97
N ASN A 258 7.55 -28.43 6.84
CA ASN A 258 7.11 -29.76 7.27
C ASN A 258 6.42 -30.51 6.12
N LEU A 259 5.62 -29.83 5.28
CA LEU A 259 5.03 -30.45 4.09
C LEU A 259 6.10 -30.89 3.08
N THR A 260 7.15 -30.09 2.83
CA THR A 260 8.27 -30.53 1.99
C THR A 260 8.94 -31.77 2.55
N PHE A 261 9.24 -31.79 3.86
CA PHE A 261 9.88 -32.94 4.49
C PHE A 261 9.03 -34.22 4.37
N PHE A 262 7.70 -34.08 4.40
CA PHE A 262 6.79 -35.19 4.17
C PHE A 262 6.81 -35.66 2.70
N PHE A 263 6.56 -34.76 1.75
CA PHE A 263 6.35 -35.07 0.34
C PHE A 263 7.63 -35.33 -0.46
N ASP A 264 8.79 -34.89 0.03
CA ASP A 264 10.08 -35.16 -0.60
C ASP A 264 10.42 -36.65 -0.63
N TYR A 265 9.87 -37.43 0.30
CA TYR A 265 10.01 -38.89 0.31
C TYR A 265 9.50 -39.48 -1.01
N SER A 266 8.35 -38.99 -1.45
CA SER A 266 7.69 -39.37 -2.72
C SER A 266 8.16 -38.54 -3.91
N ARG A 267 9.14 -37.65 -3.72
CA ARG A 267 9.66 -36.70 -4.72
C ARG A 267 8.57 -35.78 -5.30
N ILE A 268 7.56 -35.47 -4.50
CA ILE A 268 6.43 -34.61 -4.87
C ILE A 268 6.79 -33.16 -4.51
N SER A 269 6.79 -32.27 -5.51
CA SER A 269 7.07 -30.85 -5.28
C SER A 269 5.87 -30.13 -4.67
N ILE A 270 5.88 -29.92 -3.35
CA ILE A 270 4.78 -29.22 -2.67
C ILE A 270 4.55 -27.81 -3.20
N LEU A 271 5.59 -27.09 -3.61
CA LEU A 271 5.42 -25.72 -4.15
C LEU A 271 4.63 -25.75 -5.45
N PHE A 272 4.90 -26.72 -6.32
CA PHE A 272 4.15 -26.89 -7.57
C PHE A 272 2.68 -27.23 -7.29
N PHE A 273 2.43 -28.22 -6.43
CA PHE A 273 1.06 -28.60 -6.06
C PHE A 273 0.34 -27.53 -5.26
N TRP A 274 1.04 -26.74 -4.44
CA TRP A 274 0.46 -25.62 -3.72
C TRP A 274 -0.08 -24.55 -4.69
N VAL A 275 0.68 -24.19 -5.73
CA VAL A 275 0.19 -23.28 -6.77
C VAL A 275 -1.00 -23.87 -7.51
N LEU A 276 -0.94 -25.16 -7.87
CA LEU A 276 -2.06 -25.82 -8.56
C LEU A 276 -3.33 -25.91 -7.71
N ILE A 277 -3.21 -26.32 -6.44
CA ILE A 277 -4.34 -26.43 -5.52
C ILE A 277 -4.88 -25.05 -5.20
N ALA A 278 -4.04 -24.05 -4.94
CA ALA A 278 -4.48 -22.68 -4.74
C ALA A 278 -5.27 -22.19 -5.97
N GLY A 279 -4.75 -22.39 -7.19
CA GLY A 279 -5.47 -22.04 -8.42
C GLY A 279 -6.79 -22.80 -8.60
N ALA A 280 -6.81 -24.10 -8.28
CA ALA A 280 -8.01 -24.93 -8.35
C ALA A 280 -9.07 -24.47 -7.34
N LEU A 281 -8.68 -24.11 -6.11
CA LEU A 281 -9.59 -23.60 -5.09
C LEU A 281 -10.09 -22.19 -5.45
N TYR A 282 -9.23 -21.32 -5.99
CA TYR A 282 -9.65 -20.01 -6.48
C TYR A 282 -10.75 -20.15 -7.55
N ARG A 283 -10.58 -21.12 -8.46
CA ARG A 283 -11.59 -21.43 -9.47
C ARG A 283 -12.85 -22.10 -8.89
N LEU A 284 -12.70 -23.08 -7.99
CA LEU A 284 -13.81 -23.85 -7.44
C LEU A 284 -14.72 -23.01 -6.54
N PHE A 285 -14.12 -22.09 -5.77
CA PHE A 285 -14.82 -21.22 -4.83
C PHE A 285 -15.06 -19.81 -5.38
N ASN A 286 -14.74 -19.54 -6.66
CA ASN A 286 -14.82 -18.21 -7.29
C ASN A 286 -14.22 -17.10 -6.40
N VAL A 287 -13.03 -17.39 -5.87
CA VAL A 287 -12.33 -16.49 -4.95
C VAL A 287 -11.90 -15.25 -5.69
N ASP A 288 -12.34 -14.11 -5.18
CA ASP A 288 -12.01 -12.80 -5.74
C ASP A 288 -12.01 -11.74 -4.64
N HIS A 289 -11.52 -10.56 -4.98
CA HIS A 289 -11.60 -9.38 -4.13
C HIS A 289 -12.76 -8.50 -4.57
N TYR A 290 -13.50 -7.96 -3.59
CA TYR A 290 -14.76 -7.30 -3.87
C TYR A 290 -14.87 -5.95 -3.17
N PHE A 291 -15.47 -4.98 -3.84
CA PHE A 291 -16.01 -3.78 -3.20
C PHE A 291 -17.54 -3.85 -3.18
N THR A 292 -18.14 -3.31 -2.12
CA THR A 292 -19.59 -3.44 -1.90
C THR A 292 -20.33 -2.31 -2.59
N LEU A 293 -21.34 -2.68 -3.40
CA LEU A 293 -22.33 -1.76 -3.93
C LEU A 293 -23.57 -1.75 -3.02
N ASN A 294 -23.95 -0.57 -2.56
CA ASN A 294 -25.22 -0.31 -1.85
C ASN A 294 -26.31 0.05 -2.87
N ASP A 295 -27.56 -0.22 -2.53
CA ASP A 295 -28.70 0.23 -3.35
C ASP A 295 -28.98 1.71 -3.10
N ASP A 296 -29.12 2.49 -4.18
CA ASP A 296 -29.58 3.88 -4.15
C ASP A 296 -30.89 4.00 -4.93
N PRO A 297 -32.04 3.66 -4.31
CA PRO A 297 -33.35 3.76 -4.95
C PRO A 297 -33.77 5.21 -5.19
N LYS A 298 -33.07 6.18 -4.59
CA LYS A 298 -33.33 7.62 -4.74
C LYS A 298 -32.50 8.23 -5.85
N GLN A 299 -31.66 7.45 -6.54
CA GLN A 299 -30.89 7.98 -7.67
C GLN A 299 -31.86 8.57 -8.71
N PRO A 300 -31.71 9.86 -9.06
CA PRO A 300 -32.58 10.47 -10.03
C PRO A 300 -32.38 9.83 -11.41
N LYS A 301 -33.45 9.71 -12.19
CA LYS A 301 -33.42 9.12 -13.55
C LYS A 301 -32.50 9.88 -14.50
N GLU A 302 -32.40 11.20 -14.31
CA GLU A 302 -31.45 12.08 -14.99
C GLU A 302 -30.66 12.83 -13.92
N LEU A 303 -29.34 12.78 -14.02
CA LEU A 303 -28.45 13.50 -13.13
C LEU A 303 -28.32 14.95 -13.60
N THR A 304 -28.15 15.86 -12.64
CA THR A 304 -28.06 17.30 -12.87
C THR A 304 -26.92 17.65 -13.84
N ASP A 305 -27.20 18.55 -14.79
CA ASP A 305 -26.23 19.00 -15.79
C ASP A 305 -25.03 19.72 -15.15
N PHE A 306 -23.82 19.52 -15.69
CA PHE A 306 -22.62 20.17 -15.17
C PHE A 306 -22.74 21.69 -15.10
N ALA A 307 -23.43 22.30 -16.07
CA ALA A 307 -23.66 23.73 -16.14
C ALA A 307 -24.39 24.24 -14.88
N VAL A 308 -25.42 23.51 -14.45
CA VAL A 308 -26.21 23.80 -13.25
C VAL A 308 -25.39 23.58 -11.97
N LEU A 309 -24.66 22.46 -11.89
CA LEU A 309 -23.81 22.15 -10.73
C LEU A 309 -22.73 23.23 -10.51
N VAL A 310 -22.08 23.64 -11.60
CA VAL A 310 -21.07 24.71 -11.56
C VAL A 310 -21.71 26.04 -11.18
N GLN A 311 -22.86 26.39 -11.75
CA GLN A 311 -23.54 27.63 -11.39
C GLN A 311 -23.88 27.68 -9.89
N LYS A 312 -24.45 26.60 -9.33
CA LYS A 312 -24.73 26.50 -7.88
C LYS A 312 -23.48 26.68 -7.04
N ARG A 313 -22.35 26.15 -7.50
CA ARG A 313 -21.07 26.33 -6.84
C ARG A 313 -20.59 27.78 -6.91
N LEU A 314 -20.65 28.43 -8.07
CA LEU A 314 -20.26 29.82 -8.26
C LEU A 314 -21.14 30.79 -7.44
N ASP A 315 -22.42 30.48 -7.29
CA ASP A 315 -23.36 31.28 -6.47
C ASP A 315 -22.89 31.40 -5.00
N LYS A 316 -22.17 30.40 -4.47
CA LYS A 316 -21.62 30.40 -3.10
C LYS A 316 -20.43 31.35 -2.91
N GLN A 317 -19.84 31.90 -3.99
CA GLN A 317 -18.72 32.83 -3.88
C GLN A 317 -19.12 34.12 -3.17
N ASN A 318 -20.38 34.58 -3.33
CA ASN A 318 -20.91 35.80 -2.70
C ASN A 318 -20.05 37.06 -2.93
N LEU A 319 -19.43 37.20 -4.11
CA LEU A 319 -18.58 38.35 -4.46
C LEU A 319 -19.39 39.48 -5.11
N GLU A 320 -19.06 40.75 -4.87
CA GLU A 320 -19.80 41.86 -5.49
C GLU A 320 -19.44 42.08 -6.96
N GLU A 321 -18.18 41.83 -7.33
CA GLU A 321 -17.66 42.07 -8.67
C GLU A 321 -18.13 40.99 -9.66
N PRO A 322 -18.76 41.36 -10.80
CA PRO A 322 -19.31 40.40 -11.75
C PRO A 322 -18.27 39.42 -12.33
N LEU A 323 -17.09 39.86 -12.75
CA LEU A 323 -16.09 38.96 -13.34
C LEU A 323 -15.49 38.00 -12.30
N ALA A 324 -15.43 38.42 -11.03
CA ALA A 324 -14.98 37.60 -9.92
C ALA A 324 -15.93 36.42 -9.70
N LYS A 325 -17.25 36.66 -9.68
CA LYS A 325 -18.30 35.61 -9.63
C LYS A 325 -18.24 34.61 -10.78
N GLN A 326 -17.61 35.00 -11.89
CA GLN A 326 -17.47 34.23 -13.12
C GLN A 326 -16.11 33.53 -13.24
N THR A 327 -15.40 33.40 -12.11
CA THR A 327 -14.11 32.73 -12.00
C THR A 327 -14.27 31.30 -11.51
N LEU A 328 -13.77 30.34 -12.31
CA LEU A 328 -13.81 28.91 -12.04
C LEU A 328 -12.39 28.37 -11.80
N VAL A 329 -12.21 27.60 -10.73
CA VAL A 329 -10.98 26.85 -10.47
C VAL A 329 -11.22 25.36 -10.74
N VAL A 330 -10.30 24.75 -11.48
CA VAL A 330 -10.28 23.31 -11.78
C VAL A 330 -9.01 22.72 -11.21
N VAL A 331 -9.14 21.78 -10.28
CA VAL A 331 -8.00 21.15 -9.61
C VAL A 331 -7.71 19.77 -10.23
N CYS A 332 -6.46 19.53 -10.58
CA CYS A 332 -5.92 18.24 -11.02
C CYS A 332 -4.93 17.74 -9.95
N ALA A 333 -5.32 16.76 -9.13
CA ALA A 333 -4.50 16.24 -8.04
C ALA A 333 -3.86 14.90 -8.41
N SER A 334 -2.54 14.92 -8.59
CA SER A 334 -1.80 13.78 -9.11
C SER A 334 -1.66 12.63 -8.11
N GLY A 335 -1.52 11.41 -8.62
CA GLY A 335 -1.21 10.22 -7.85
C GLY A 335 0.24 10.16 -7.36
N GLY A 336 0.50 9.31 -6.36
CA GLY A 336 1.83 9.15 -5.75
C GLY A 336 1.83 8.50 -4.37
N GLY A 337 0.80 7.72 -4.04
CA GLY A 337 0.65 7.09 -2.71
C GLY A 337 0.44 8.10 -1.58
N ILE A 338 0.81 7.72 -0.36
CA ILE A 338 0.54 8.51 0.85
C ILE A 338 1.15 9.92 0.82
N GLN A 339 2.29 10.10 0.15
CA GLN A 339 2.89 11.43 0.00
C GLN A 339 1.99 12.35 -0.84
N ALA A 340 1.39 11.82 -1.91
CA ALA A 340 0.44 12.57 -2.73
C ALA A 340 -0.83 12.94 -1.97
N ALA A 341 -1.31 12.05 -1.08
CA ALA A 341 -2.43 12.34 -0.20
C ALA A 341 -2.11 13.51 0.72
N GLY A 342 -0.99 13.46 1.43
CA GLY A 342 -0.54 14.54 2.31
C GLY A 342 -0.25 15.85 1.57
N TRP A 343 0.37 15.79 0.39
CA TRP A 343 0.67 16.98 -0.42
C TRP A 343 -0.60 17.66 -0.93
N THR A 344 -1.54 16.89 -1.48
CA THR A 344 -2.84 17.39 -1.95
C THR A 344 -3.61 18.07 -0.82
N ALA A 345 -3.70 17.42 0.34
CA ALA A 345 -4.31 17.98 1.54
C ALA A 345 -3.67 19.30 1.98
N LYS A 346 -2.32 19.36 2.04
CA LYS A 346 -1.60 20.56 2.48
C LYS A 346 -1.69 21.71 1.48
N VAL A 347 -1.59 21.43 0.18
CA VAL A 347 -1.69 22.46 -0.87
C VAL A 347 -3.09 23.06 -0.90
N LEU A 348 -4.15 22.26 -0.86
CA LEU A 348 -5.53 22.78 -0.90
C LEU A 348 -5.87 23.61 0.34
N THR A 349 -5.48 23.15 1.54
CA THR A 349 -5.67 23.93 2.78
C THR A 349 -4.80 25.18 2.83
N GLY A 350 -3.56 25.10 2.37
CA GLY A 350 -2.64 26.23 2.30
C GLY A 350 -3.05 27.29 1.27
N LEU A 351 -3.61 26.90 0.13
CA LEU A 351 -4.16 27.84 -0.85
C LEU A 351 -5.34 28.62 -0.29
N GLN A 352 -6.23 27.97 0.45
CA GLN A 352 -7.32 28.67 1.15
C GLN A 352 -6.78 29.64 2.21
N GLU A 353 -5.72 29.26 2.93
CA GLU A 353 -5.07 30.12 3.92
C GLU A 353 -4.44 31.37 3.30
N GLU A 354 -3.82 31.24 2.12
CA GLU A 354 -3.10 32.32 1.45
C GLU A 354 -3.95 33.19 0.51
N LEU A 355 -4.95 32.59 -0.15
CA LEU A 355 -5.81 33.24 -1.16
C LEU A 355 -7.22 33.52 -0.65
N GLY A 356 -7.58 33.04 0.54
CA GLY A 356 -8.88 33.23 1.16
C GLY A 356 -9.93 32.17 0.78
N GLU A 357 -11.10 32.28 1.39
CA GLU A 357 -12.24 31.38 1.15
C GLU A 357 -12.79 31.48 -0.28
N SER A 358 -12.60 32.64 -0.93
CA SER A 358 -13.00 32.91 -2.32
C SER A 358 -12.37 31.90 -3.27
N PHE A 359 -11.11 31.52 -3.03
CA PHE A 359 -10.41 30.48 -3.79
C PHE A 359 -11.12 29.13 -3.69
N THR A 360 -11.39 28.66 -2.48
CA THR A 360 -12.06 27.36 -2.29
C THR A 360 -13.47 27.36 -2.86
N LYS A 361 -14.22 28.46 -2.67
CA LYS A 361 -15.57 28.63 -3.24
C LYS A 361 -15.57 28.65 -4.77
N ALA A 362 -14.47 29.09 -5.39
CA ALA A 362 -14.30 29.08 -6.84
C ALA A 362 -13.92 27.71 -7.42
N ILE A 363 -13.49 26.75 -6.60
CA ILE A 363 -13.26 25.37 -7.07
C ILE A 363 -14.60 24.79 -7.51
N GLY A 364 -14.69 24.40 -8.79
CA GLY A 364 -15.85 23.71 -9.35
C GLY A 364 -15.62 22.22 -9.63
N LEU A 365 -14.37 21.82 -9.86
CA LEU A 365 -13.98 20.43 -10.09
C LEU A 365 -12.68 20.09 -9.34
N ILE A 366 -12.64 18.90 -8.73
CA ILE A 366 -11.41 18.25 -8.29
C ILE A 366 -11.29 16.90 -9.01
N SER A 367 -10.48 16.85 -10.06
CA SER A 367 -10.07 15.61 -10.73
C SER A 367 -8.82 15.07 -10.04
N SER A 368 -8.90 13.88 -9.46
CA SER A 368 -7.84 13.35 -8.60
C SER A 368 -7.54 11.89 -8.92
N VAL A 369 -6.32 11.45 -8.61
CA VAL A 369 -5.83 10.10 -8.91
C VAL A 369 -5.10 9.50 -7.71
N SER A 370 -5.30 8.21 -7.43
CA SER A 370 -4.54 7.44 -6.45
C SER A 370 -4.43 8.14 -5.08
N GLY A 371 -3.22 8.37 -4.58
CA GLY A 371 -3.00 9.15 -3.36
C GLY A 371 -3.62 10.56 -3.38
N GLY A 372 -3.64 11.24 -4.52
CA GLY A 372 -4.33 12.53 -4.66
C GLY A 372 -5.82 12.45 -4.39
N SER A 373 -6.47 11.33 -4.76
CA SER A 373 -7.87 11.05 -4.43
C SER A 373 -8.09 10.86 -2.93
N VAL A 374 -7.15 10.25 -2.22
CA VAL A 374 -7.22 10.11 -0.75
C VAL A 374 -7.06 11.47 -0.07
N GLY A 375 -6.14 12.32 -0.54
CA GLY A 375 -6.01 13.69 -0.04
C GLY A 375 -7.25 14.55 -0.30
N ALA A 376 -7.82 14.47 -1.51
CA ALA A 376 -9.06 15.15 -1.88
C ALA A 376 -10.25 14.68 -1.04
N MET A 377 -10.35 13.38 -0.76
CA MET A 377 -11.38 12.81 0.11
C MET A 377 -11.38 13.45 1.50
N TYR A 378 -10.22 13.46 2.19
CA TYR A 378 -10.14 14.07 3.52
C TYR A 378 -10.38 15.59 3.48
N TYR A 379 -9.98 16.26 2.40
CA TYR A 379 -10.26 17.69 2.22
C TYR A 379 -11.77 17.95 2.12
N LEU A 380 -12.47 17.22 1.25
CA LEU A 380 -13.91 17.37 0.99
C LEU A 380 -14.78 16.95 2.18
N ASP A 381 -14.36 15.93 2.92
CA ASP A 381 -15.07 15.45 4.11
C ASP A 381 -15.27 16.54 5.19
N ARG A 382 -14.35 17.51 5.25
CA ARG A 382 -14.37 18.60 6.24
C ARG A 382 -15.10 19.86 5.79
N PHE A 383 -15.71 19.85 4.61
CA PHE A 383 -16.55 20.97 4.17
C PHE A 383 -17.78 21.16 5.06
N THR A 384 -18.32 22.36 4.96
CA THR A 384 -19.55 22.82 5.63
C THR A 384 -20.46 23.46 4.59
N ASP A 385 -21.70 23.75 4.99
CA ASP A 385 -22.69 24.50 4.22
C ASP A 385 -22.19 25.86 3.68
N LYS A 386 -21.14 26.41 4.31
CA LYS A 386 -20.44 27.62 3.87
C LYS A 386 -19.62 27.47 2.59
N GLY A 387 -19.41 26.25 2.10
CA GLY A 387 -18.71 26.01 0.84
C GLY A 387 -17.21 25.74 0.96
N PHE A 388 -16.67 25.63 2.18
CA PHE A 388 -15.24 25.41 2.46
C PHE A 388 -15.03 24.72 3.82
N PRO A 389 -13.85 24.12 4.07
CA PRO A 389 -13.48 23.57 5.37
C PRO A 389 -12.99 24.68 6.32
N PRO A 390 -13.40 24.69 7.59
CA PRO A 390 -12.87 25.63 8.59
C PRO A 390 -11.38 25.43 8.85
N ALA A 391 -10.65 26.51 9.14
CA ALA A 391 -9.21 26.47 9.46
C ALA A 391 -8.87 25.53 10.64
N SER A 392 -9.79 25.38 11.60
CA SER A 392 -9.64 24.46 12.74
C SER A 392 -9.55 22.98 12.33
N GLU A 393 -10.02 22.63 11.13
CA GLU A 393 -10.00 21.25 10.64
C GLU A 393 -8.76 20.94 9.78
N TYR A 394 -7.93 21.93 9.41
CA TYR A 394 -6.78 21.72 8.53
C TYR A 394 -5.80 20.66 9.04
N SER A 395 -5.54 20.63 10.37
CA SER A 395 -4.66 19.62 10.95
C SER A 395 -5.24 18.21 10.78
N LYS A 396 -6.56 18.04 10.99
CA LYS A 396 -7.24 16.76 10.85
C LYS A 396 -7.27 16.28 9.40
N ILE A 397 -7.45 17.19 8.43
CA ILE A 397 -7.35 16.87 6.99
C ILE A 397 -5.96 16.29 6.69
N PHE A 398 -4.91 16.98 7.15
CA PHE A 398 -3.54 16.55 6.92
C PHE A 398 -3.19 15.24 7.65
N GLU A 399 -3.62 15.11 8.90
CA GLU A 399 -3.41 13.91 9.72
C GLU A 399 -4.11 12.69 9.12
N GLY A 400 -5.38 12.81 8.72
CA GLY A 400 -6.10 11.74 8.04
C GLY A 400 -5.43 11.33 6.72
N ALA A 401 -5.02 12.31 5.89
CA ALA A 401 -4.34 12.05 4.63
C ALA A 401 -2.93 11.45 4.78
N THR A 402 -2.31 11.56 5.97
CA THR A 402 -0.95 11.06 6.26
C THR A 402 -0.93 9.99 7.35
N GLY A 403 -2.09 9.46 7.71
CA GLY A 403 -2.26 8.39 8.69
C GLY A 403 -1.54 7.10 8.27
N ASN A 404 -1.09 6.32 9.25
CA ASN A 404 -0.45 5.05 8.95
C ASN A 404 -1.49 3.95 8.76
N SER A 405 -1.65 3.50 7.52
CA SER A 405 -2.57 2.40 7.21
C SER A 405 -1.84 1.12 6.79
N LEU A 406 -0.50 1.13 6.83
CA LEU A 406 0.31 -0.05 6.53
C LEU A 406 0.09 -1.17 7.55
N ASP A 407 -0.23 -0.84 8.80
CA ASP A 407 -0.49 -1.83 9.85
C ASP A 407 -1.79 -2.60 9.58
N ALA A 408 -2.84 -1.92 9.10
CA ALA A 408 -4.08 -2.55 8.65
C ALA A 408 -3.87 -3.44 7.41
N VAL A 409 -3.06 -2.97 6.45
CA VAL A 409 -2.66 -3.79 5.28
C VAL A 409 -1.91 -5.05 5.72
N GLY A 410 -0.98 -4.92 6.68
CA GLY A 410 -0.24 -6.05 7.23
C GLY A 410 -1.15 -7.08 7.90
N TRP A 411 -2.16 -6.63 8.66
CA TRP A 411 -3.16 -7.52 9.26
C TRP A 411 -3.96 -8.24 8.16
N GLY A 412 -4.47 -7.51 7.17
CA GLY A 412 -5.25 -8.12 6.07
C GLY A 412 -4.45 -9.15 5.27
N LEU A 413 -3.16 -8.90 5.07
CA LEU A 413 -2.26 -9.83 4.40
C LEU A 413 -2.01 -11.09 5.24
N ALA A 414 -1.81 -10.95 6.54
CA ALA A 414 -1.48 -12.06 7.44
C ALA A 414 -2.67 -12.95 7.80
N TYR A 415 -3.90 -12.45 7.70
CA TYR A 415 -5.11 -13.20 8.04
C TYR A 415 -5.97 -13.50 6.81
N PRO A 416 -6.95 -12.68 6.41
CA PRO A 416 -7.90 -13.09 5.38
C PRO A 416 -7.24 -13.45 4.04
N ASP A 417 -6.19 -12.74 3.63
CA ASP A 417 -5.48 -13.06 2.38
C ASP A 417 -4.66 -14.34 2.50
N LEU A 418 -3.94 -14.54 3.62
CA LEU A 418 -3.20 -15.77 3.86
C LEU A 418 -4.13 -16.98 3.85
N TRP A 419 -5.28 -16.91 4.55
CA TRP A 419 -6.25 -18.01 4.64
C TRP A 419 -6.76 -18.46 3.27
N ARG A 420 -7.00 -17.52 2.35
CA ARG A 420 -7.38 -17.83 0.97
C ARG A 420 -6.34 -18.65 0.24
N VAL A 421 -5.06 -18.39 0.51
CA VAL A 421 -3.94 -19.03 -0.17
C VAL A 421 -3.52 -20.36 0.50
N ILE A 422 -3.76 -20.54 1.81
CA ILE A 422 -3.46 -21.80 2.53
C ILE A 422 -4.64 -22.80 2.55
N PHE A 423 -5.42 -22.83 1.47
CA PHE A 423 -6.51 -23.77 1.22
C PHE A 423 -7.80 -23.59 2.04
N LEU A 424 -8.02 -22.41 2.62
CA LEU A 424 -9.24 -22.08 3.38
C LEU A 424 -9.96 -20.83 2.81
N PRO A 425 -10.35 -20.83 1.52
CA PRO A 425 -10.91 -19.65 0.84
C PRO A 425 -12.23 -19.14 1.42
N PHE A 426 -12.99 -19.99 2.10
CA PHE A 426 -14.27 -19.65 2.73
C PHE A 426 -14.13 -19.00 4.11
N LEU A 427 -12.94 -19.08 4.74
CA LEU A 427 -12.74 -18.64 6.12
C LEU A 427 -12.92 -17.12 6.32
N PRO A 428 -12.47 -16.24 5.40
CA PRO A 428 -12.72 -14.81 5.53
C PRO A 428 -14.20 -14.45 5.56
N ASP A 429 -15.05 -15.16 4.79
CA ASP A 429 -16.49 -14.90 4.77
C ASP A 429 -17.18 -15.32 6.08
N ILE A 430 -16.59 -16.24 6.85
CA ILE A 430 -17.13 -16.73 8.13
C ILE A 430 -16.58 -15.93 9.31
N LEU A 431 -15.25 -15.75 9.39
CA LEU A 431 -14.59 -15.16 10.56
C LEU A 431 -14.46 -13.64 10.48
N THR A 432 -14.43 -13.08 9.26
CA THR A 432 -14.20 -11.65 9.01
C THR A 432 -15.10 -11.13 7.89
N PRO A 433 -16.43 -11.33 7.97
CA PRO A 433 -17.34 -10.97 6.88
C PRO A 433 -17.30 -9.48 6.51
N GLU A 434 -16.88 -8.63 7.45
CA GLU A 434 -16.75 -7.17 7.28
C GLU A 434 -15.35 -6.72 6.85
N ILE A 435 -14.32 -7.58 6.90
CA ILE A 435 -12.93 -7.27 6.54
C ILE A 435 -12.34 -8.47 5.80
N ARG A 436 -12.82 -8.68 4.57
CA ARG A 436 -12.57 -9.91 3.82
C ARG A 436 -11.19 -9.99 3.18
N ASP A 437 -10.45 -8.89 3.14
CA ASP A 437 -9.10 -8.79 2.59
C ASP A 437 -8.38 -7.53 3.11
N ARG A 438 -7.11 -7.36 2.70
CA ARG A 438 -6.31 -6.17 3.03
C ARG A 438 -6.82 -4.86 2.41
N GLY A 439 -7.64 -4.91 1.37
CA GLY A 439 -8.28 -3.74 0.74
C GLY A 439 -9.38 -3.16 1.62
N ILE A 440 -10.23 -4.00 2.19
CA ILE A 440 -11.25 -3.55 3.15
C ILE A 440 -10.60 -3.15 4.47
N ALA A 441 -9.51 -3.82 4.89
CA ALA A 441 -8.79 -3.45 6.10
C ALA A 441 -8.27 -2.00 6.04
N ILE A 442 -7.70 -1.59 4.90
CA ILE A 442 -7.24 -0.20 4.71
C ILE A 442 -8.41 0.80 4.61
N GLU A 443 -9.55 0.41 4.01
CA GLU A 443 -10.75 1.26 3.99
C GLU A 443 -11.29 1.53 5.39
N LYS A 444 -11.36 0.51 6.26
CA LYS A 444 -11.80 0.69 7.65
C LYS A 444 -10.87 1.63 8.42
N ASP A 445 -9.57 1.51 8.19
CA ASP A 445 -8.57 2.39 8.79
C ASP A 445 -8.71 3.85 8.34
N TRP A 446 -8.93 4.09 7.04
CA TRP A 446 -9.21 5.43 6.52
C TRP A 446 -10.52 6.01 7.04
N GLN A 447 -11.56 5.18 7.15
CA GLN A 447 -12.86 5.59 7.67
C GLN A 447 -12.79 6.13 9.10
N GLU A 448 -11.90 5.62 9.96
CA GLU A 448 -11.73 6.16 11.33
C GLU A 448 -11.21 7.59 11.37
N ASN A 449 -10.53 8.04 10.31
CA ASN A 449 -9.99 9.40 10.21
C ASN A 449 -10.97 10.39 9.54
N MET A 450 -12.15 9.92 9.11
CA MET A 450 -13.21 10.77 8.56
C MET A 450 -13.91 11.60 9.65
N LYS A 451 -14.68 12.62 9.28
CA LYS A 451 -15.42 13.50 10.20
C LYS A 451 -16.45 12.74 11.01
N THR A 452 -17.07 11.74 10.39
CA THR A 452 -18.09 10.89 10.98
C THR A 452 -17.75 9.41 10.79
N PRO A 453 -16.79 8.85 11.55
CA PRO A 453 -16.34 7.46 11.37
C PRO A 453 -17.45 6.41 11.40
N ARG A 454 -18.47 6.64 12.24
CA ARG A 454 -19.61 5.72 12.44
C ARG A 454 -20.76 5.91 11.45
N SER A 455 -20.70 6.95 10.63
CA SER A 455 -21.68 7.25 9.58
C SER A 455 -20.91 7.56 8.31
N ALA A 456 -20.47 6.50 7.63
CA ALA A 456 -19.73 6.60 6.38
C ALA A 456 -20.58 7.35 5.35
N LYS A 457 -19.99 8.37 4.73
CA LYS A 457 -20.61 9.11 3.64
C LYS A 457 -20.48 8.32 2.35
N THR A 458 -21.52 8.38 1.51
CA THR A 458 -21.53 7.74 0.20
C THR A 458 -21.40 8.76 -0.94
N LEU A 459 -21.29 8.29 -2.20
CA LEU A 459 -21.33 9.19 -3.35
C LEU A 459 -22.70 9.88 -3.47
N ALA A 460 -23.80 9.24 -3.06
CA ALA A 460 -25.11 9.89 -3.03
C ALA A 460 -25.18 11.05 -2.00
N ASP A 461 -24.54 10.91 -0.84
CA ASP A 461 -24.41 12.02 0.12
C ASP A 461 -23.64 13.18 -0.52
N TRP A 462 -22.51 12.89 -1.16
CA TRP A 462 -21.73 13.89 -1.90
C TRP A 462 -22.49 14.50 -3.08
N ARG A 463 -23.36 13.73 -3.74
CA ARG A 463 -24.23 14.25 -4.81
C ARG A 463 -25.11 15.38 -4.31
N SER A 464 -25.77 15.17 -3.17
CA SER A 464 -26.62 16.20 -2.56
C SER A 464 -25.81 17.47 -2.23
N GLU A 465 -24.61 17.30 -1.66
CA GLU A 465 -23.71 18.43 -1.34
C GLU A 465 -23.20 19.18 -2.60
N VAL A 466 -22.96 18.47 -3.71
CA VAL A 466 -22.58 19.08 -4.99
C VAL A 466 -23.76 19.84 -5.61
N GLU A 467 -24.96 19.27 -5.56
CA GLU A 467 -26.20 19.89 -6.09
C GLU A 467 -26.57 21.17 -5.31
N GLU A 468 -26.26 21.24 -4.02
CA GLU A 468 -26.39 22.44 -3.18
C GLU A 468 -25.24 23.43 -3.35
N GLY A 469 -24.18 23.07 -4.09
CA GLY A 469 -22.97 23.87 -4.27
C GLY A 469 -22.07 23.92 -3.03
N ASN A 470 -22.32 23.09 -2.01
CA ASN A 470 -21.54 23.07 -0.76
C ASN A 470 -20.14 22.51 -0.98
N ILE A 471 -19.96 21.54 -1.89
CA ILE A 471 -18.65 21.00 -2.28
C ILE A 471 -18.45 21.10 -3.81
N PRO A 472 -17.20 21.21 -4.31
CA PRO A 472 -16.92 21.08 -5.74
C PRO A 472 -17.20 19.66 -6.22
N LEU A 473 -17.39 19.46 -7.53
CA LEU A 473 -17.59 18.14 -8.11
C LEU A 473 -16.29 17.30 -7.99
N PRO A 474 -16.29 16.19 -7.22
CA PRO A 474 -15.14 15.31 -7.15
C PRO A 474 -15.18 14.29 -8.29
N VAL A 475 -14.01 14.04 -8.89
CA VAL A 475 -13.80 12.92 -9.81
C VAL A 475 -12.58 12.14 -9.35
N LEU A 476 -12.81 10.93 -8.88
CA LEU A 476 -11.77 10.00 -8.41
C LEU A 476 -11.51 9.04 -9.58
N ASN A 477 -10.37 9.22 -10.26
CA ASN A 477 -10.06 8.48 -11.48
C ASN A 477 -9.48 7.10 -11.14
N ALA A 478 -10.02 6.05 -11.75
CA ALA A 478 -9.53 4.68 -11.65
C ALA A 478 -9.37 4.06 -13.06
N THR A 479 -8.81 2.85 -13.12
CA THR A 479 -8.58 2.12 -14.38
C THR A 479 -9.32 0.79 -14.37
N LEU A 480 -10.08 0.48 -15.42
CA LEU A 480 -10.68 -0.84 -15.62
C LEU A 480 -9.63 -1.79 -16.21
N VAL A 481 -9.41 -2.94 -15.58
CA VAL A 481 -8.32 -3.86 -15.95
C VAL A 481 -8.60 -4.57 -17.27
N GLU A 482 -9.86 -4.93 -17.54
CA GLU A 482 -10.24 -5.75 -18.70
C GLU A 482 -10.04 -5.04 -20.04
N ASN A 483 -10.20 -3.72 -20.08
CA ASN A 483 -10.14 -2.93 -21.32
C ASN A 483 -9.13 -1.78 -21.26
N GLY A 484 -8.53 -1.51 -20.10
CA GLY A 484 -7.58 -0.41 -19.90
C GLY A 484 -8.21 0.98 -19.98
N LEU A 485 -9.55 1.10 -19.98
CA LEU A 485 -10.25 2.38 -20.03
C LEU A 485 -10.37 3.00 -18.63
N ARG A 486 -10.57 4.32 -18.59
CA ARG A 486 -10.80 5.07 -17.34
C ARG A 486 -12.16 4.74 -16.75
N LEU A 487 -12.20 4.59 -15.43
CA LEU A 487 -13.41 4.65 -14.63
C LEU A 487 -13.43 5.98 -13.86
N LEU A 488 -14.43 6.81 -14.13
CA LEU A 488 -14.65 8.09 -13.44
C LEU A 488 -15.60 7.85 -12.27
N ILE A 489 -15.07 7.83 -11.06
CA ILE A 489 -15.87 7.65 -9.85
C ILE A 489 -16.26 9.03 -9.31
N THR A 490 -17.52 9.42 -9.54
CA THR A 490 -18.04 10.76 -9.30
C THR A 490 -19.55 10.73 -9.02
N PRO A 491 -20.13 11.69 -8.26
CA PRO A 491 -21.57 11.74 -8.03
C PRO A 491 -22.39 12.18 -9.25
N ALA A 492 -21.75 12.67 -10.33
CA ALA A 492 -22.40 13.15 -11.55
C ALA A 492 -22.21 12.19 -12.75
N LYS A 493 -22.99 12.37 -13.81
CA LYS A 493 -22.89 11.60 -15.04
C LYS A 493 -22.09 12.36 -16.08
N PHE A 494 -21.05 11.73 -16.62
CA PHE A 494 -20.29 12.29 -17.74
C PHE A 494 -20.93 11.85 -19.06
N PRO A 495 -21.19 12.77 -20.00
CA PRO A 495 -21.68 12.37 -21.31
C PRO A 495 -20.56 11.60 -22.02
N ASN A 496 -20.85 10.34 -22.34
CA ASN A 496 -19.94 9.49 -23.06
C ASN A 496 -20.27 9.59 -24.56
N PRO A 497 -19.47 10.31 -25.38
CA PRO A 497 -19.68 10.29 -26.82
C PRO A 497 -19.54 8.85 -27.35
N ASP A 498 -20.10 8.58 -28.54
CA ASP A 498 -20.20 7.23 -29.13
C ASP A 498 -18.88 6.44 -29.23
N GLU A 499 -17.73 7.10 -29.08
CA GLU A 499 -16.40 6.52 -28.88
C GLU A 499 -16.12 6.35 -27.37
N LYS A 500 -16.43 5.19 -26.77
CA LYS A 500 -16.27 4.92 -25.33
C LYS A 500 -14.83 5.16 -24.80
N LYS A 501 -14.50 6.40 -24.43
CA LYS A 501 -13.18 6.84 -23.90
C LYS A 501 -13.02 6.58 -22.41
N PHE A 502 -14.13 6.47 -21.70
CA PHE A 502 -14.21 6.20 -20.27
C PHE A 502 -15.58 5.59 -19.93
N PHE A 503 -15.72 5.09 -18.70
CA PHE A 503 -16.99 4.82 -18.05
C PHE A 503 -17.11 5.70 -16.81
N ASP A 504 -18.26 6.32 -16.57
CA ASP A 504 -18.55 6.90 -15.26
C ASP A 504 -19.27 5.88 -14.37
N PHE A 505 -19.10 6.03 -13.05
CA PHE A 505 -19.66 5.12 -12.07
C PHE A 505 -21.20 5.00 -12.18
N ASN A 506 -21.91 6.11 -12.38
CA ASN A 506 -23.37 6.11 -12.43
C ASN A 506 -23.91 5.41 -13.69
N SER A 507 -23.20 5.48 -14.81
CA SER A 507 -23.53 4.72 -16.02
C SER A 507 -23.16 3.25 -15.92
N LEU A 508 -22.05 2.91 -15.22
CA LEU A 508 -21.60 1.54 -15.08
C LEU A 508 -22.42 0.76 -14.04
N TYR A 509 -22.88 1.43 -12.99
CA TYR A 509 -23.63 0.86 -11.88
C TYR A 509 -24.91 1.68 -11.59
N PRO A 510 -25.91 1.65 -12.49
CA PRO A 510 -27.15 2.40 -12.31
C PRO A 510 -27.94 1.90 -11.09
N GLY A 511 -28.51 2.83 -10.32
CA GLY A 511 -29.26 2.59 -9.09
C GLY A 511 -28.39 2.11 -7.92
N LYS A 512 -27.07 2.21 -8.02
CA LYS A 512 -26.11 1.78 -7.01
C LYS A 512 -25.29 2.95 -6.47
N ASP A 513 -24.73 2.73 -5.31
CA ASP A 513 -23.91 3.70 -4.59
C ASP A 513 -22.75 3.00 -3.87
N ILE A 514 -21.74 3.76 -3.52
CA ILE A 514 -20.55 3.29 -2.80
C ILE A 514 -20.13 4.31 -1.74
N ASP A 515 -19.48 3.79 -0.70
CA ASP A 515 -18.85 4.64 0.31
C ASP A 515 -17.73 5.47 -0.34
N VAL A 516 -17.61 6.73 0.05
CA VAL A 516 -16.58 7.65 -0.45
C VAL A 516 -15.17 7.08 -0.22
N VAL A 517 -14.95 6.41 0.91
CA VAL A 517 -13.67 5.76 1.23
C VAL A 517 -13.37 4.63 0.25
N THR A 518 -14.39 3.87 -0.15
CA THR A 518 -14.27 2.83 -1.19
C THR A 518 -13.92 3.47 -2.53
N ALA A 519 -14.56 4.58 -2.90
CA ALA A 519 -14.26 5.33 -4.11
C ALA A 519 -12.80 5.82 -4.16
N ALA A 520 -12.29 6.36 -3.05
CA ALA A 520 -10.90 6.78 -2.94
C ALA A 520 -9.93 5.58 -3.01
N ARG A 521 -10.27 4.44 -2.38
CA ARG A 521 -9.47 3.22 -2.44
C ARG A 521 -9.45 2.62 -3.84
N LEU A 522 -10.55 2.62 -4.59
CA LEU A 522 -10.60 2.20 -5.99
C LEU A 522 -9.62 3.00 -6.86
N SER A 523 -9.63 4.33 -6.72
CA SER A 523 -8.65 5.21 -7.37
C SER A 523 -7.20 4.91 -6.97
N ALA A 524 -6.97 4.47 -5.72
CA ALA A 524 -5.66 4.14 -5.15
C ALA A 524 -5.34 2.63 -5.07
N THR A 525 -5.94 1.81 -5.94
CA THR A 525 -5.77 0.35 -5.92
C THR A 525 -4.45 -0.09 -6.57
N PHE A 526 -3.36 0.01 -5.80
CA PHE A 526 -2.04 -0.46 -6.21
C PHE A 526 -1.81 -1.92 -5.76
N PRO A 527 -1.70 -2.91 -6.67
CA PRO A 527 -1.79 -4.35 -6.36
C PRO A 527 -0.87 -4.87 -5.25
N TYR A 528 0.31 -4.23 -5.10
CA TYR A 528 1.31 -4.58 -4.09
C TYR A 528 0.92 -4.16 -2.66
N ILE A 529 -0.12 -3.33 -2.51
CA ILE A 529 -0.63 -2.86 -1.22
C ILE A 529 -2.08 -3.30 -1.04
N SER A 530 -2.96 -2.93 -1.98
CA SER A 530 -4.37 -3.31 -1.97
C SER A 530 -4.68 -4.18 -3.19
N PRO A 531 -5.55 -5.20 -3.06
CA PRO A 531 -5.88 -6.08 -4.17
C PRO A 531 -6.73 -5.33 -5.20
N ILE A 532 -6.53 -5.66 -6.48
CA ILE A 532 -7.49 -5.34 -7.53
C ILE A 532 -8.80 -6.05 -7.19
N CYS A 533 -9.91 -5.32 -7.23
CA CYS A 533 -11.21 -5.85 -6.86
C CYS A 533 -12.29 -5.47 -7.87
N ARG A 534 -13.41 -6.18 -7.80
CA ARG A 534 -14.59 -5.96 -8.64
C ARG A 534 -15.85 -5.73 -7.80
N ALA A 535 -16.91 -5.26 -8.44
CA ALA A 535 -18.16 -4.96 -7.74
C ALA A 535 -18.85 -6.24 -7.21
N LYS A 536 -19.52 -6.11 -6.06
CA LYS A 536 -20.48 -7.09 -5.53
C LYS A 536 -21.67 -6.38 -4.91
N ALA A 537 -22.89 -6.81 -5.23
CA ALA A 537 -24.06 -6.27 -4.55
C ALA A 537 -24.08 -6.68 -3.08
N LYS A 538 -24.50 -5.76 -2.20
CA LYS A 538 -24.69 -6.05 -0.78
C LYS A 538 -25.66 -7.22 -0.54
N ASN A 539 -26.70 -7.34 -1.38
CA ASN A 539 -27.72 -8.38 -1.28
C ASN A 539 -27.37 -9.67 -2.07
N GLY A 540 -26.21 -9.72 -2.75
CA GLY A 540 -25.72 -10.90 -3.46
C GLY A 540 -26.36 -11.18 -4.83
N GLU A 541 -27.23 -10.31 -5.35
CA GLU A 541 -27.75 -10.37 -6.71
C GLU A 541 -26.70 -9.85 -7.71
N ASP A 542 -25.81 -10.74 -8.14
CA ASP A 542 -24.64 -10.39 -8.98
C ASP A 542 -24.88 -10.57 -10.50
N SER A 543 -26.04 -11.07 -10.95
CA SER A 543 -26.23 -11.46 -12.37
C SER A 543 -26.26 -10.28 -13.36
N ASP A 544 -26.67 -9.09 -12.90
CA ASP A 544 -26.86 -7.91 -13.76
C ASP A 544 -25.83 -6.78 -13.49
N ILE A 545 -24.84 -7.04 -12.63
CA ILE A 545 -23.82 -6.03 -12.26
C ILE A 545 -22.64 -6.10 -13.22
N ALA A 546 -22.17 -4.95 -13.68
CA ALA A 546 -20.99 -4.86 -14.52
C ALA A 546 -19.77 -5.51 -13.84
N ASN A 547 -19.18 -6.50 -14.50
CA ASN A 547 -18.13 -7.33 -13.93
C ASN A 547 -16.74 -6.85 -14.37
N TYR A 548 -16.30 -5.71 -13.81
CA TYR A 548 -14.97 -5.15 -14.09
C TYR A 548 -14.10 -5.09 -12.84
N HIS A 549 -12.83 -5.41 -13.03
CA HIS A 549 -11.79 -5.20 -12.04
C HIS A 549 -11.26 -3.76 -12.12
N VAL A 550 -11.11 -3.14 -10.95
CA VAL A 550 -10.68 -1.75 -10.83
C VAL A 550 -9.28 -1.69 -10.23
N ALA A 551 -8.37 -1.04 -10.95
CA ALA A 551 -6.99 -0.76 -10.55
C ALA A 551 -6.75 0.75 -10.42
N ASP A 552 -5.58 1.11 -9.88
CA ASP A 552 -5.13 2.48 -9.68
C ASP A 552 -5.30 3.35 -10.95
N GLY A 553 -5.82 4.57 -10.78
CA GLY A 553 -6.02 5.50 -11.91
C GLY A 553 -4.72 5.93 -12.59
N GLY A 554 -3.60 5.88 -11.87
CA GLY A 554 -2.28 6.20 -12.38
C GLY A 554 -1.76 5.22 -13.43
N TYR A 555 -2.44 4.09 -13.66
CA TYR A 555 -2.14 3.20 -14.79
C TYR A 555 -2.56 3.84 -16.12
N PHE A 556 -3.65 4.61 -16.13
CA PHE A 556 -4.11 5.35 -17.29
C PHE A 556 -3.59 6.79 -17.31
N ASP A 557 -3.93 7.58 -16.29
CA ASP A 557 -3.55 8.99 -16.15
C ASP A 557 -3.27 9.32 -14.69
N ASN A 558 -2.01 9.67 -14.39
CA ASN A 558 -1.59 9.99 -13.04
C ASN A 558 -1.80 11.46 -12.65
N SER A 559 -2.12 12.37 -13.58
CA SER A 559 -2.32 13.79 -13.27
C SER A 559 -3.80 14.14 -12.99
N GLY A 560 -4.73 13.39 -13.61
CA GLY A 560 -6.16 13.71 -13.62
C GLY A 560 -6.51 14.83 -14.60
N PHE A 561 -5.54 15.32 -15.37
CA PHE A 561 -5.68 16.46 -16.27
C PHE A 561 -6.59 16.14 -17.45
N VAL A 562 -6.49 14.93 -18.03
CA VAL A 562 -7.29 14.56 -19.22
C VAL A 562 -8.78 14.61 -18.90
N THR A 563 -9.17 14.05 -17.77
CA THR A 563 -10.56 14.07 -17.29
C THR A 563 -11.05 15.50 -17.02
N ALA A 564 -10.19 16.36 -16.46
CA ALA A 564 -10.53 17.75 -16.21
C ALA A 564 -10.75 18.55 -17.49
N LEU A 565 -9.92 18.30 -18.53
CA LEU A 565 -10.04 18.95 -19.82
C LEU A 565 -11.31 18.48 -20.57
N GLU A 566 -11.60 17.18 -20.59
CA GLU A 566 -12.83 16.65 -21.20
C GLU A 566 -14.08 17.19 -20.50
N TRP A 567 -14.05 17.32 -19.17
CA TRP A 567 -15.12 17.95 -18.41
C TRP A 567 -15.31 19.43 -18.79
N LEU A 568 -14.22 20.19 -18.90
CA LEU A 568 -14.25 21.60 -19.32
C LEU A 568 -14.75 21.75 -20.77
N GLU A 569 -14.37 20.85 -21.66
CA GLU A 569 -14.83 20.84 -23.04
C GLU A 569 -16.34 20.66 -23.13
N GLU A 570 -16.89 19.73 -22.34
CA GLU A 570 -18.34 19.52 -22.27
C GLU A 570 -19.06 20.70 -21.64
N LEU A 571 -18.57 21.20 -20.50
CA LEU A 571 -19.14 22.35 -19.79
C LEU A 571 -19.23 23.59 -20.69
N LEU A 572 -18.23 23.78 -21.56
CA LEU A 572 -18.14 24.91 -22.48
C LEU A 572 -18.67 24.61 -23.88
N ARG A 573 -19.26 23.43 -24.13
CA ARG A 573 -19.84 23.08 -25.42
C ARG A 573 -21.07 23.95 -25.71
N GLU A 574 -21.24 24.37 -26.96
CA GLU A 574 -22.43 25.12 -27.39
C GLU A 574 -23.59 24.14 -27.55
N LYS A 575 -24.64 24.32 -26.74
CA LYS A 575 -25.85 23.51 -26.84
C LYS A 575 -26.83 24.17 -27.84
N PRO A 576 -27.38 23.44 -28.82
CA PRO A 576 -28.21 24.02 -29.90
C PRO A 576 -29.55 24.64 -29.46
N GLN A 577 -29.97 24.44 -28.21
CA GLN A 577 -31.18 25.03 -27.65
C GLN A 577 -30.81 25.73 -26.35
N ALA A 578 -31.23 26.99 -26.22
CA ALA A 578 -31.07 27.82 -25.05
C ALA A 578 -31.89 27.24 -23.89
N GLU A 579 -31.35 26.23 -23.20
CA GLU A 579 -31.71 25.99 -21.81
C GLU A 579 -30.99 27.05 -20.97
N GLU A 580 -31.76 27.76 -20.14
CA GLU A 580 -31.48 29.03 -19.45
C GLU A 580 -30.27 29.05 -18.48
N THR A 581 -29.37 28.07 -18.51
CA THR A 581 -28.30 27.95 -17.49
C THR A 581 -26.95 27.53 -18.08
N THR A 582 -26.45 28.18 -19.14
CA THR A 582 -24.99 28.17 -19.35
C THR A 582 -24.33 29.02 -18.26
N PRO A 583 -23.48 28.46 -17.39
CA PRO A 583 -22.80 29.25 -16.37
C PRO A 583 -21.95 30.30 -17.06
N GLU A 584 -22.07 31.54 -16.62
CA GLU A 584 -21.35 32.65 -17.24
C GLU A 584 -19.90 32.60 -16.79
N ILE A 585 -19.08 31.74 -17.37
CA ILE A 585 -17.66 31.59 -17.00
C ILE A 585 -16.82 32.51 -17.89
N LYS A 586 -16.03 33.40 -17.29
CA LYS A 586 -15.11 34.31 -18.02
C LYS A 586 -13.64 34.08 -17.67
N ARG A 587 -13.36 33.49 -16.52
CA ARG A 587 -12.00 33.20 -16.05
C ARG A 587 -11.92 31.76 -15.57
N ILE A 588 -10.90 31.03 -16.03
CA ILE A 588 -10.64 29.66 -15.61
C ILE A 588 -9.20 29.58 -15.11
N LEU A 589 -9.00 29.07 -13.90
CA LEU A 589 -7.70 28.69 -13.37
C LEU A 589 -7.62 27.17 -13.29
N ILE A 590 -6.73 26.58 -14.07
CA ILE A 590 -6.42 25.14 -13.99
C ILE A 590 -5.21 24.98 -13.07
N LEU A 591 -5.44 24.37 -11.92
CA LEU A 591 -4.44 24.12 -10.89
C LEU A 591 -4.01 22.66 -10.92
N GLN A 592 -2.76 22.38 -11.26
CA GLN A 592 -2.20 21.03 -11.16
C GLN A 592 -1.40 20.89 -9.85
N ILE A 593 -1.78 19.95 -8.99
CA ILE A 593 -1.05 19.61 -7.78
C ILE A 593 -0.23 18.35 -8.04
N ASN A 594 1.09 18.49 -8.03
CA ASN A 594 2.03 17.41 -8.31
C ASN A 594 2.91 17.14 -7.08
N PRO A 595 2.88 15.92 -6.52
CA PRO A 595 3.64 15.58 -5.31
C PRO A 595 5.13 15.32 -5.59
N PHE A 596 5.56 15.37 -6.84
CA PHE A 596 6.95 15.20 -7.23
C PHE A 596 7.58 16.54 -7.59
N PRO A 597 8.92 16.67 -7.43
CA PRO A 597 9.66 17.80 -7.98
C PRO A 597 9.51 17.93 -9.48
N GLU A 598 9.53 19.18 -9.95
CA GLU A 598 9.61 19.47 -11.37
C GLU A 598 10.90 18.86 -11.91
N ALA A 599 10.76 17.90 -12.82
CA ALA A 599 11.90 17.18 -13.34
C ALA A 599 12.64 18.05 -14.38
N GLU A 600 13.87 18.45 -14.08
CA GLU A 600 14.77 18.94 -15.12
C GLU A 600 14.99 17.83 -16.16
N LEU A 601 14.80 18.14 -17.45
CA LEU A 601 15.20 17.23 -18.53
C LEU A 601 16.66 16.79 -18.26
N PRO A 602 16.96 15.48 -18.22
CA PRO A 602 18.28 15.03 -17.83
C PRO A 602 19.33 15.58 -18.79
N LYS A 603 20.11 16.58 -18.32
CA LYS A 603 21.20 17.21 -19.07
C LYS A 603 22.36 16.26 -19.35
N GLN A 604 22.40 15.09 -18.71
CA GLN A 604 23.44 14.08 -18.86
C GLN A 604 22.83 12.72 -19.20
N GLN A 605 23.46 12.01 -20.14
CA GLN A 605 23.14 10.60 -20.39
C GLN A 605 23.25 9.83 -19.07
N PRO A 606 22.28 8.96 -18.73
CA PRO A 606 22.32 8.19 -17.50
C PRO A 606 23.66 7.45 -17.41
N LYS A 607 24.32 7.51 -16.26
CA LYS A 607 25.53 6.72 -16.01
C LYS A 607 25.21 5.27 -16.37
N LYS A 608 26.00 4.67 -17.26
CA LYS A 608 25.94 3.24 -17.60
C LYS A 608 26.34 2.40 -16.39
N GLU A 609 25.52 2.38 -15.35
CA GLU A 609 25.67 1.41 -14.27
C GLU A 609 25.33 0.04 -14.85
N LYS A 610 26.35 -0.81 -15.02
CA LYS A 610 26.18 -2.22 -15.35
C LYS A 610 25.57 -2.93 -14.14
N LYS A 611 24.26 -2.80 -13.95
CA LYS A 611 23.53 -3.64 -12.99
C LYS A 611 23.46 -5.06 -13.54
N LEU A 612 23.58 -6.06 -12.66
CA LEU A 612 23.64 -7.48 -13.02
C LEU A 612 22.38 -7.88 -13.82
N GLY A 613 22.57 -8.57 -14.95
CA GLY A 613 21.48 -8.93 -15.86
C GLY A 613 20.37 -9.75 -15.19
N LEU A 614 20.72 -10.67 -14.28
CA LEU A 614 19.75 -11.47 -13.53
C LEU A 614 18.93 -10.64 -12.53
N PHE A 615 19.56 -9.66 -11.88
CA PHE A 615 18.86 -8.74 -10.98
C PHE A 615 17.84 -7.90 -11.76
N MET A 616 18.19 -7.44 -12.96
CA MET A 616 17.27 -6.73 -13.85
C MET A 616 16.20 -7.64 -14.47
N ALA A 617 16.50 -8.91 -14.73
CA ALA A 617 15.49 -9.86 -15.22
C ALA A 617 14.42 -10.18 -14.16
N THR A 618 14.80 -10.20 -12.88
CA THR A 618 13.93 -10.60 -11.77
C THR A 618 13.20 -9.41 -11.12
N ILE A 619 13.92 -8.33 -10.85
CA ILE A 619 13.40 -7.16 -10.12
C ILE A 619 13.27 -5.93 -11.05
N GLY A 620 13.79 -5.99 -12.28
CA GLY A 620 13.76 -4.87 -13.22
C GLY A 620 12.36 -4.41 -13.63
N PRO A 621 11.36 -5.27 -13.88
CA PRO A 621 9.99 -4.82 -14.15
C PRO A 621 9.41 -4.00 -13.00
N LEU A 622 9.64 -4.45 -11.76
CA LEU A 622 9.21 -3.75 -10.54
C LEU A 622 9.93 -2.40 -10.41
N LEU A 623 11.26 -2.39 -10.57
CA LEU A 623 12.06 -1.15 -10.55
C LEU A 623 11.68 -0.21 -11.67
N GLY A 624 11.35 -0.74 -12.85
CA GLY A 624 10.86 -0.01 -14.01
C GLY A 624 9.57 0.70 -13.66
N LEU A 625 8.54 -0.03 -13.24
CA LEU A 625 7.24 0.52 -12.82
C LEU A 625 7.40 1.69 -11.83
N PHE A 626 8.31 1.55 -10.84
CA PHE A 626 8.56 2.62 -9.87
C PHE A 626 9.37 3.79 -10.41
N LYS A 627 10.43 3.54 -11.17
CA LYS A 627 11.30 4.59 -11.73
C LYS A 627 10.64 5.35 -12.87
N VAL A 628 9.72 4.72 -13.59
CA VAL A 628 9.02 5.27 -14.75
C VAL A 628 8.01 6.34 -14.34
N ARG A 629 7.51 6.34 -13.09
CA ARG A 629 6.55 7.34 -12.57
C ARG A 629 7.01 8.78 -12.80
N GLY A 630 8.25 9.13 -12.42
CA GLY A 630 8.76 10.51 -12.56
C GLY A 630 8.92 10.97 -14.03
N PRO A 631 9.66 10.22 -14.89
CA PRO A 631 9.86 10.60 -16.28
C PRO A 631 8.60 10.57 -17.15
N ILE A 632 7.67 9.62 -16.94
CA ILE A 632 6.39 9.61 -17.66
C ILE A 632 5.53 10.81 -17.26
N LEU A 633 5.50 11.17 -15.98
CA LEU A 633 4.82 12.39 -15.53
C LEU A 633 5.38 13.62 -16.24
N ASN A 634 6.70 13.73 -16.42
CA ASN A 634 7.28 14.88 -17.12
C ASN A 634 6.93 14.92 -18.61
N SER A 635 7.07 13.79 -19.32
CA SER A 635 6.70 13.72 -20.73
C SER A 635 5.22 14.04 -20.93
N ARG A 636 4.35 13.60 -20.02
CA ARG A 636 2.92 13.92 -20.08
C ARG A 636 2.63 15.36 -19.72
N ASN A 637 3.24 15.92 -18.68
CA ASN A 637 3.06 17.34 -18.34
C ASN A 637 3.40 18.26 -19.52
N LEU A 638 4.44 17.94 -20.30
CA LEU A 638 4.76 18.69 -21.53
C LEU A 638 3.64 18.59 -22.57
N THR A 639 3.12 17.39 -22.81
CA THR A 639 1.97 17.18 -23.71
C THR A 639 0.70 17.85 -23.19
N GLU A 640 0.43 17.81 -21.88
CA GLU A 640 -0.72 18.47 -21.24
C GLU A 640 -0.63 19.99 -21.41
N VAL A 641 0.55 20.58 -21.24
CA VAL A 641 0.79 22.01 -21.49
C VAL A 641 0.62 22.37 -22.97
N GLU A 642 1.05 21.51 -23.89
CA GLU A 642 0.83 21.71 -25.33
C GLU A 642 -0.65 21.65 -25.69
N LEU A 643 -1.37 20.60 -25.26
CA LEU A 643 -2.82 20.46 -25.43
C LEU A 643 -3.56 21.67 -24.85
N LEU A 644 -3.15 22.14 -23.68
CA LEU A 644 -3.77 23.29 -23.06
C LEU A 644 -3.56 24.57 -23.86
N LYS A 645 -2.35 24.80 -24.39
CA LYS A 645 -2.08 25.97 -25.24
C LYS A 645 -2.92 25.97 -26.51
N GLU A 646 -3.12 24.80 -27.12
CA GLU A 646 -4.00 24.66 -28.29
C GLU A 646 -5.46 24.93 -27.93
N TRP A 647 -5.92 24.38 -26.82
CA TRP A 647 -7.27 24.58 -26.30
C TRP A 647 -7.52 26.05 -25.94
N GLN A 648 -6.58 26.69 -25.25
CA GLN A 648 -6.60 28.12 -24.90
C GLN A 648 -6.74 29.00 -26.13
N LYS A 649 -5.89 28.83 -27.14
CA LYS A 649 -5.94 29.59 -28.40
C LYS A 649 -7.31 29.50 -29.06
N THR A 650 -7.89 28.29 -29.07
CA THR A 650 -9.20 28.05 -29.68
C THR A 650 -10.30 28.76 -28.90
N ARG A 651 -10.30 28.72 -27.56
CA ARG A 651 -11.38 29.28 -26.73
C ARG A 651 -11.29 30.78 -26.51
N GLU A 652 -10.09 31.35 -26.39
CA GLU A 652 -9.91 32.80 -26.31
C GLU A 652 -10.45 33.51 -27.55
N ALA A 653 -10.23 32.93 -28.74
CA ALA A 653 -10.71 33.47 -30.00
C ALA A 653 -12.24 33.44 -30.15
N HIS A 654 -12.92 32.39 -29.63
CA HIS A 654 -14.36 32.19 -29.87
C HIS A 654 -15.25 32.68 -28.72
N LYS A 655 -14.85 32.54 -27.45
CA LYS A 655 -15.71 32.83 -26.28
C LYS A 655 -15.18 33.91 -25.33
N LYS A 656 -14.00 34.49 -25.58
CA LYS A 656 -13.33 35.48 -24.72
C LYS A 656 -13.18 35.02 -23.25
N ILE A 657 -12.85 33.74 -23.03
CA ILE A 657 -12.59 33.19 -21.70
C ILE A 657 -11.09 33.26 -21.44
N LYS A 658 -10.67 33.93 -20.34
CA LYS A 658 -9.26 33.96 -19.91
C LYS A 658 -8.95 32.65 -19.17
N ILE A 659 -7.98 31.88 -19.64
CA ILE A 659 -7.61 30.60 -19.05
C ILE A 659 -6.16 30.68 -18.58
N GLU A 660 -5.93 30.45 -17.29
CA GLU A 660 -4.60 30.44 -16.68
C GLU A 660 -4.27 29.04 -16.16
N TYR A 661 -3.02 28.62 -16.34
CA TYR A 661 -2.53 27.31 -15.91
C TYR A 661 -1.47 27.47 -14.84
N PHE A 662 -1.63 26.75 -13.74
CA PHE A 662 -0.71 26.85 -12.62
C PHE A 662 -0.36 25.47 -12.03
N PRO A 663 0.84 24.94 -12.32
CA PRO A 663 1.31 23.72 -11.69
C PRO A 663 2.06 24.01 -10.38
N ILE A 664 1.70 23.29 -9.32
CA ILE A 664 2.35 23.29 -8.01
C ILE A 664 3.06 21.95 -7.84
N PHE A 665 4.38 21.97 -8.03
CA PHE A 665 5.25 20.83 -7.79
C PHE A 665 5.72 20.80 -6.33
N PHE A 666 6.02 19.61 -5.83
CA PHE A 666 6.76 19.51 -4.57
C PHE A 666 8.16 20.12 -4.75
N PRO A 667 8.69 20.92 -3.82
CA PRO A 667 9.97 21.58 -4.03
C PRO A 667 11.13 20.60 -4.31
N SER A 668 12.01 21.01 -5.22
CA SER A 668 13.26 20.32 -5.50
C SER A 668 14.22 20.35 -4.30
N MET A 669 15.27 19.55 -4.36
CA MET A 669 16.30 19.49 -3.30
C MET A 669 16.96 20.86 -3.05
N THR A 670 17.11 21.67 -4.11
CA THR A 670 17.74 22.99 -4.05
C THR A 670 16.83 24.04 -3.41
N GLU A 671 15.52 23.90 -3.57
CA GLU A 671 14.51 24.83 -3.05
C GLU A 671 14.21 24.52 -1.58
N ASN A 672 14.06 23.23 -1.22
CA ASN A 672 13.68 22.82 0.14
C ASN A 672 14.79 22.02 0.86
N ILE A 673 15.65 22.73 1.57
CA ILE A 673 16.75 22.15 2.36
C ILE A 673 16.20 21.24 3.47
N ARG A 674 15.01 21.49 4.03
CA ARG A 674 14.42 20.65 5.09
C ARG A 674 13.96 19.28 4.56
N ALA A 675 13.55 19.19 3.29
CA ALA A 675 13.19 17.92 2.66
C ALA A 675 14.40 17.03 2.33
N LYS A 676 15.62 17.60 2.30
CA LYS A 676 16.88 16.91 2.00
C LYS A 676 17.11 15.65 2.82
N GLU A 677 16.64 15.64 4.07
CA GLU A 677 16.85 14.52 4.99
C GLU A 677 15.77 13.43 4.91
N SER A 678 14.58 13.76 4.36
CA SER A 678 13.41 12.88 4.41
C SER A 678 13.07 12.24 3.06
N PHE A 679 13.06 13.00 1.96
CA PHE A 679 12.65 12.49 0.63
C PHE A 679 13.79 12.39 -0.39
N TYR A 680 14.99 12.86 -0.04
CA TYR A 680 16.14 12.81 -0.93
C TYR A 680 17.23 11.90 -0.38
N SER A 681 17.89 11.15 -1.26
CA SER A 681 19.06 10.37 -0.91
C SER A 681 20.26 11.28 -0.64
N LYS A 682 21.32 10.75 -0.02
CA LYS A 682 22.61 11.46 0.13
C LYS A 682 23.20 11.92 -1.22
N LYS A 683 22.79 11.28 -2.32
CA LYS A 683 23.21 11.60 -3.69
C LYS A 683 22.28 12.63 -4.38
N GLY A 684 21.24 13.09 -3.70
CA GLY A 684 20.24 14.01 -4.24
C GLY A 684 19.15 13.37 -5.10
N GLU A 685 19.05 12.04 -5.12
CA GLU A 685 17.98 11.34 -5.82
C GLU A 685 16.68 11.42 -5.02
N TYR A 686 15.56 11.73 -5.66
CA TYR A 686 14.25 11.75 -5.03
C TYR A 686 13.73 10.33 -4.78
N GLU A 687 13.51 9.98 -3.52
CA GLU A 687 13.17 8.63 -3.04
C GLU A 687 11.96 8.68 -2.09
N PRO A 688 10.76 9.00 -2.58
CA PRO A 688 9.58 9.08 -1.75
C PRO A 688 9.16 7.68 -1.25
N PRO A 689 8.56 7.58 -0.06
CA PRO A 689 8.05 6.32 0.45
C PRO A 689 6.86 5.85 -0.40
N LEU A 690 6.89 4.57 -0.74
CA LEU A 690 5.88 3.86 -1.54
C LEU A 690 4.96 3.02 -0.66
N SER A 691 5.16 3.02 0.65
CA SER A 691 4.27 2.42 1.64
C SER A 691 3.15 3.38 2.04
N TRP A 692 2.01 2.88 2.51
CA TRP A 692 0.97 3.68 3.18
C TRP A 692 1.35 4.05 4.64
N LYS A 693 2.55 4.60 4.79
CA LYS A 693 3.11 5.04 6.06
C LYS A 693 4.15 6.11 5.80
N LEU A 694 3.99 7.26 6.48
CA LEU A 694 4.97 8.35 6.53
C LEU A 694 5.58 8.44 7.93
N THR A 695 6.86 8.79 8.00
CA THR A 695 7.50 9.18 9.25
C THR A 695 7.11 10.62 9.63
N ASN A 696 7.25 10.99 10.90
CA ASN A 696 7.03 12.35 11.37
C ASN A 696 7.95 13.37 10.68
N ASN A 697 9.17 12.98 10.32
CA ASN A 697 10.08 13.82 9.54
C ASN A 697 9.58 14.00 8.10
N GLU A 698 9.09 12.94 7.47
CA GLU A 698 8.46 13.03 6.14
C GLU A 698 7.19 13.91 6.16
N LYS A 699 6.33 13.77 7.18
CA LYS A 699 5.17 14.66 7.39
C LYS A 699 5.58 16.12 7.53
N LYS A 700 6.62 16.40 8.33
CA LYS A 700 7.19 17.76 8.48
C LYS A 700 7.79 18.27 7.17
N ALA A 701 8.43 17.41 6.38
CA ALA A 701 8.98 17.77 5.09
C ALA A 701 7.88 18.14 4.07
N ILE A 702 6.71 17.49 4.12
CA ILE A 702 5.54 17.89 3.31
C ILE A 702 5.08 19.29 3.70
N LYS A 703 4.91 19.57 5.01
CA LYS A 703 4.53 20.91 5.50
C LYS A 703 5.55 21.98 5.09
N ALA A 704 6.83 21.72 5.37
CA ALA A 704 7.92 22.62 4.99
C ALA A 704 8.04 22.83 3.47
N GLY A 705 7.63 21.84 2.66
CA GLY A 705 7.54 21.99 1.22
C GLY A 705 6.54 23.05 0.80
N TRP A 706 5.38 23.10 1.45
CA TRP A 706 4.42 24.16 1.20
C TRP A 706 4.96 25.52 1.67
N ASP A 707 5.54 25.56 2.87
CA ASP A 707 6.10 26.80 3.42
C ASP A 707 7.20 27.36 2.51
N THR A 708 8.01 26.51 1.86
CA THR A 708 9.03 26.94 0.89
C THR A 708 8.39 27.66 -0.30
N ILE A 709 7.29 27.12 -0.85
CA ILE A 709 6.58 27.70 -2.01
C ILE A 709 5.99 29.07 -1.66
N THR A 710 5.52 29.26 -0.43
CA THR A 710 4.95 30.52 0.02
C THR A 710 6.02 31.53 0.49
N GLU A 711 7.13 31.07 1.09
CA GLU A 711 8.24 31.90 1.61
C GLU A 711 9.26 32.35 0.57
N GLU A 712 9.43 31.64 -0.55
CA GLU A 712 10.25 32.09 -1.70
C GLU A 712 9.82 33.47 -2.26
N SER A 713 8.68 33.99 -1.79
CA SER A 713 8.20 35.37 -1.90
C SER A 713 9.13 36.49 -1.38
N LYS A 714 10.28 36.16 -0.78
CA LYS A 714 11.22 37.14 -0.23
C LYS A 714 12.49 37.36 -1.07
N THR A 715 12.57 36.84 -2.29
CA THR A 715 13.75 36.96 -3.17
C THR A 715 13.49 37.85 -4.40
N GLU A 716 14.55 38.37 -5.05
CA GLU A 716 14.50 39.45 -6.07
C GLU A 716 13.71 39.13 -7.38
N LYS A 717 13.21 37.91 -7.57
CA LYS A 717 12.35 37.54 -8.70
C LYS A 717 11.05 36.95 -8.18
N PRO A 718 9.88 37.37 -8.71
CA PRO A 718 8.62 36.91 -8.18
C PRO A 718 8.48 35.40 -8.35
N SER A 719 8.26 34.69 -7.24
CA SER A 719 8.09 33.23 -7.23
C SER A 719 6.86 32.84 -8.06
N ARG A 720 6.77 31.58 -8.51
CA ARG A 720 5.56 31.12 -9.23
C ARG A 720 4.32 31.40 -8.38
N PHE A 721 4.37 31.13 -7.08
CA PHE A 721 3.24 31.35 -6.18
C PHE A 721 2.86 32.82 -6.05
N GLU A 722 3.81 33.75 -6.02
CA GLU A 722 3.50 35.18 -6.02
C GLU A 722 2.78 35.63 -7.28
N LYS A 723 3.10 35.03 -8.44
CA LYS A 723 2.35 35.30 -9.67
C LYS A 723 0.90 34.84 -9.54
N LEU A 724 0.65 33.68 -8.95
CA LEU A 724 -0.71 33.22 -8.66
C LEU A 724 -1.41 34.17 -7.67
N LYS A 725 -0.74 34.56 -6.58
CA LYS A 725 -1.30 35.45 -5.56
C LYS A 725 -1.63 36.82 -6.13
N LYS A 726 -0.74 37.40 -6.92
CA LYS A 726 -0.96 38.66 -7.64
C LYS A 726 -2.10 38.54 -8.65
N LEU A 727 -2.10 37.48 -9.47
CA LEU A 727 -3.18 37.21 -10.41
C LEU A 727 -4.53 37.14 -9.68
N TRP A 728 -4.60 36.39 -8.58
CA TRP A 728 -5.84 36.15 -7.84
C TRP A 728 -6.34 37.39 -7.10
N LEU A 729 -5.49 38.01 -6.28
CA LEU A 729 -5.89 39.11 -5.38
C LEU A 729 -5.87 40.48 -6.06
N ASP A 730 -4.93 40.72 -6.97
CA ASP A 730 -4.72 42.05 -7.55
C ASP A 730 -5.34 42.16 -8.95
N GLU A 731 -5.11 41.18 -9.83
CA GLU A 731 -5.62 41.25 -11.21
C GLU A 731 -7.07 40.77 -11.34
N TRP A 732 -7.44 39.71 -10.61
CA TRP A 732 -8.79 39.14 -10.65
C TRP A 732 -9.69 39.64 -9.54
N ASN A 733 -9.15 40.37 -8.55
CA ASN A 733 -9.86 40.97 -7.42
C ASN A 733 -10.72 39.96 -6.62
N MET A 734 -10.18 38.75 -6.42
CA MET A 734 -10.84 37.64 -5.71
C MET A 734 -10.59 37.69 -4.20
N LYS A 735 -10.87 38.83 -3.56
CA LYS A 735 -10.63 39.03 -2.12
C LYS A 735 -11.73 38.47 -1.24
#